data_AF-A0A8C5TCR5-F1
#
_entry.id   AF-A0A8C5TCR5-F1
#
_cell.length_a   1.000
_cell.length_b   1.000
_cell.length_c   1.000
_cell.angle_alpha   90.00
_cell.angle_beta   90.00
_cell.angle_gamma   90.00
#
_symmetry.space_group_name_H-M   'P 1'
#
loop_
_entity.id
_entity.type
_entity.pdbx_description
1 polymer ?
#
loop_
_entity_poly.entity_id
_entity_poly.type
_entity_poly.pdbx_seq_one_letter_code
_entity_poly.pdbx_strand_id
1 'polypeptide(L)'
;MVKVFCFFFLGVCVFFLTFFPSFCSQRVLEASIAENKASLKRTHPEVWSDSPNPYDRKRQDNCPVGLKNVGNTCWFSAVIQSLFNLLEFRRLVLNFNPPANAQDLPRNQKEHRNLPFMRELRYLFALLVGSKRKYVDPSRAVEILKDAFKSNDSQQVISIFALDCFFFALTCFLFFRDGEKPKNPMVELFYGRFLAVGVLEGKKFENTEMFGQYPLQVNGFKDLHECLEAAMIEGEIESLHSENSAKSGQEHWFTELPPVLTFELSRFEFNQALGRPEKIHNKLEFPPILYLDRYMHKNREITRIKRDEIKRLKEYLTVLQQRLERYLSYGSGPKRFPLVDVLQYALEFASSKPVCTSPLVVCPCDDSVFIFHVLNECSTIEQQGPSSSDVPSTSPVQRSVIHKPFTQSRIPPDLPMHPAPRHITEEELSVLEGCLHRWRTEVENDTRDLQESISRIHRTIELMYSDKTMVQVPYRLHAVLVHEGQANAGHYWAYIYDHHQNRWMKYNDISVTKSTWEELERDSFGGYRNASAYCLMYINDKEQYLIQEEFNKETGQILVGMDTLPSDLRDYVKEDNKRFEKELEEWDAELAQKAQQEKLLSQIPRAPAPSPAIKLEYTRLLKLAQEDPPPECDYRLRHAIVYFIQNQAPKKIIERTLLEQFGDHNLSFDERCRNIMKVAQAKLEMIKPDEVNMEEYEGWSYLSSEKHSSYLEAGGMWMSHLMLLFLHFSYMEALLYLIYAYQNNKELLSKGPYRGHDEELISHYRRECLLKLNEHAAALFESGDDQEVNNGLIIMNELIVPCLPLLLVDEMEEKDIVAVEDMRNRWCSYLGQEMEPNLQEKLTDFLPKLLDCSTEIKGFNDPPKLPSYSTHELCERYARIMLSLSRTPADGR
;
A
#
# COMPACT_ATOMS: atom_id res chain seq x y z
N MET A 1 46.61 -20.62 -5.52
CA MET A 1 45.16 -20.41 -5.78
C MET A 1 44.39 -20.21 -4.48
N VAL A 2 44.19 -21.22 -3.61
CA VAL A 2 43.39 -21.09 -2.36
C VAL A 2 43.72 -19.83 -1.53
N LYS A 3 45.01 -19.56 -1.23
CA LYS A 3 45.42 -18.35 -0.49
C LYS A 3 45.06 -17.01 -1.19
N VAL A 4 44.92 -16.99 -2.51
CA VAL A 4 44.51 -15.80 -3.27
C VAL A 4 43.00 -15.58 -3.12
N PHE A 5 42.20 -16.66 -3.19
CA PHE A 5 40.76 -16.60 -2.89
C PHE A 5 40.49 -16.09 -1.46
N CYS A 6 41.26 -16.55 -0.46
CA CYS A 6 41.13 -16.04 0.91
C CYS A 6 41.49 -14.56 1.08
N PHE A 7 42.44 -14.03 0.30
CA PHE A 7 42.74 -12.59 0.31
C PHE A 7 41.68 -11.76 -0.41
N PHE A 8 41.10 -12.27 -1.51
CA PHE A 8 39.93 -11.66 -2.16
C PHE A 8 38.72 -11.62 -1.21
N PHE A 9 38.59 -12.64 -0.34
CA PHE A 9 37.58 -12.70 0.71
C PHE A 9 37.70 -11.58 1.76
N LEU A 10 38.92 -11.12 2.05
CA LEU A 10 39.09 -9.90 2.85
C LEU A 10 38.83 -8.66 2.01
N GLY A 11 39.30 -8.60 0.76
CA GLY A 11 39.12 -7.43 -0.13
C GLY A 11 37.66 -6.99 -0.28
N VAL A 12 36.76 -7.91 -0.63
CA VAL A 12 35.35 -7.58 -0.88
C VAL A 12 34.61 -7.24 0.42
N CYS A 13 34.86 -7.98 1.51
CA CYS A 13 34.29 -7.65 2.82
C CYS A 13 34.81 -6.31 3.37
N VAL A 14 36.09 -5.97 3.12
CA VAL A 14 36.66 -4.67 3.49
C VAL A 14 36.03 -3.56 2.65
N PHE A 15 35.85 -3.73 1.34
CA PHE A 15 35.24 -2.70 0.49
C PHE A 15 33.82 -2.32 0.96
N PHE A 16 32.99 -3.31 1.30
CA PHE A 16 31.67 -3.10 1.90
C PHE A 16 31.71 -2.50 3.33
N LEU A 17 32.80 -2.69 4.08
CA LEU A 17 32.98 -2.14 5.43
C LEU A 17 33.67 -0.77 5.46
N THR A 18 34.37 -0.35 4.40
CA THR A 18 35.15 0.91 4.37
C THR A 18 34.46 2.06 3.64
N PHE A 19 33.55 1.79 2.71
CA PHE A 19 32.83 2.85 1.97
C PHE A 19 31.42 3.18 2.52
N PHE A 20 30.94 2.46 3.53
CA PHE A 20 29.92 3.00 4.43
C PHE A 20 30.59 3.94 5.45
N PRO A 21 30.20 5.22 5.57
CA PRO A 21 30.76 6.15 6.56
C PRO A 21 30.55 5.63 7.98
N SER A 22 31.61 5.12 8.60
CA SER A 22 31.55 4.23 9.77
C SER A 22 31.12 4.93 11.08
N PHE A 23 30.74 6.21 11.02
CA PHE A 23 30.34 7.04 12.16
C PHE A 23 28.86 6.91 12.56
N CYS A 24 27.97 6.48 11.65
CA CYS A 24 26.54 6.35 11.97
C CYS A 24 26.15 4.98 12.58
N SER A 25 26.74 3.88 12.11
CA SER A 25 26.17 2.54 12.32
C SER A 25 26.08 2.10 13.78
N GLN A 26 26.97 2.57 14.66
CA GLN A 26 27.01 2.08 16.05
C GLN A 26 25.86 2.65 16.90
N ARG A 27 25.55 3.94 16.77
CA ARG A 27 24.37 4.54 17.44
C ARG A 27 23.04 4.06 16.83
N VAL A 28 23.01 3.80 15.52
CA VAL A 28 21.82 3.26 14.83
C VAL A 28 21.48 1.85 15.32
N LEU A 29 22.47 1.00 15.57
CA LEU A 29 22.25 -0.34 16.12
C LEU A 29 21.73 -0.29 17.56
N GLU A 30 22.32 0.56 18.41
CA GLU A 30 21.87 0.75 19.81
C GLU A 30 20.43 1.27 19.88
N ALA A 31 20.05 2.23 19.02
CA ALA A 31 18.68 2.74 18.91
C ALA A 31 17.70 1.65 18.42
N SER A 32 18.09 0.86 17.41
CA SER A 32 17.22 -0.22 16.90
C SER A 32 17.01 -1.35 17.91
N ILE A 33 17.98 -1.62 18.79
CA ILE A 33 17.84 -2.56 19.90
C ILE A 33 16.84 -2.04 20.95
N ALA A 34 16.72 -0.71 21.13
CA ALA A 34 15.70 -0.11 21.99
C ALA A 34 14.29 -0.21 21.38
N GLU A 35 14.09 0.16 20.10
CA GLU A 35 12.78 0.05 19.43
C GLU A 35 12.28 -1.40 19.32
N ASN A 36 13.16 -2.37 19.09
CA ASN A 36 12.79 -3.80 19.05
C ASN A 36 12.31 -4.33 20.41
N LYS A 37 12.70 -3.71 21.54
CA LYS A 37 12.14 -4.04 22.86
C LYS A 37 10.78 -3.38 23.11
N ALA A 38 10.48 -2.27 22.45
CA ALA A 38 9.20 -1.57 22.57
C ALA A 38 8.10 -2.14 21.64
N SER A 39 8.48 -2.71 20.50
CA SER A 39 7.56 -3.02 19.39
C SER A 39 6.87 -4.40 19.45
N LEU A 40 6.66 -4.97 20.64
CA LEU A 40 6.08 -6.30 20.85
C LEU A 40 4.54 -6.30 20.90
N LYS A 41 3.90 -5.92 19.77
CA LYS A 41 2.53 -6.30 19.35
C LYS A 41 2.20 -5.63 18.00
N ARG A 42 2.53 -6.30 16.89
CA ARG A 42 1.79 -6.15 15.63
C ARG A 42 0.96 -7.41 15.42
N THR A 43 -0.12 -7.28 14.64
CA THR A 43 -1.01 -8.39 14.31
C THR A 43 -0.22 -9.58 13.76
N HIS A 44 -0.69 -10.78 14.13
CA HIS A 44 -0.13 -12.04 13.65
C HIS A 44 -0.06 -12.01 12.11
N PRO A 45 1.06 -12.39 11.47
CA PRO A 45 0.98 -12.83 10.09
C PRO A 45 0.01 -14.02 10.07
N GLU A 46 -0.89 -14.07 9.08
CA GLU A 46 -1.85 -15.16 8.96
C GLU A 46 -1.10 -16.49 8.97
N VAL A 47 -1.31 -17.28 10.03
CA VAL A 47 -0.66 -18.59 10.16
C VAL A 47 -1.35 -19.51 9.16
N TRP A 48 -0.79 -19.56 7.96
CA TRP A 48 -1.27 -20.38 6.85
C TRP A 48 -1.37 -21.85 7.27
N SER A 49 -2.58 -22.22 7.70
CA SER A 49 -2.94 -23.60 7.98
C SER A 49 -3.15 -24.31 6.65
N ASP A 50 -2.48 -25.45 6.47
CA ASP A 50 -2.74 -26.31 5.31
C ASP A 50 -4.22 -26.71 5.28
N SER A 51 -4.89 -26.64 4.12
CA SER A 51 -6.28 -27.11 4.05
C SER A 51 -6.34 -28.57 4.50
N PRO A 52 -7.22 -28.94 5.46
CA PRO A 52 -7.31 -30.31 5.92
C PRO A 52 -7.64 -31.26 4.77
N ASN A 53 -8.44 -30.80 3.80
CA ASN A 53 -8.75 -31.53 2.58
C ASN A 53 -7.51 -31.69 1.67
N PRO A 54 -6.99 -32.92 1.47
CA PRO A 54 -5.85 -33.17 0.59
C PRO A 54 -6.14 -32.85 -0.88
N TYR A 55 -7.41 -32.84 -1.31
CA TYR A 55 -7.76 -32.47 -2.70
C TYR A 55 -7.46 -30.99 -3.01
N ASP A 56 -7.59 -30.06 -2.06
CA ASP A 56 -7.21 -28.65 -2.25
C ASP A 56 -5.69 -28.47 -2.39
N ARG A 57 -4.94 -29.43 -1.82
CA ARG A 57 -3.47 -29.53 -1.85
C ARG A 57 -2.96 -30.32 -3.07
N LYS A 58 -3.84 -30.85 -3.92
CA LYS A 58 -3.47 -31.62 -5.13
C LYS A 58 -3.03 -30.68 -6.26
N ARG A 59 -1.96 -31.06 -6.97
CA ARG A 59 -1.46 -30.36 -8.15
C ARG A 59 -2.45 -30.51 -9.30
N GLN A 60 -2.70 -29.41 -10.02
CA GLN A 60 -3.39 -29.44 -11.32
C GLN A 60 -2.37 -29.77 -12.41
N ASP A 61 -2.77 -30.56 -13.41
CA ASP A 61 -1.88 -30.98 -14.50
C ASP A 61 -1.27 -29.78 -15.23
N ASN A 62 0.01 -29.88 -15.56
CA ASN A 62 0.83 -28.83 -16.18
C ASN A 62 1.00 -27.51 -15.40
N CYS A 63 0.50 -27.38 -14.16
CA CYS A 63 0.85 -26.26 -13.29
C CYS A 63 2.22 -26.50 -12.60
N PRO A 64 3.06 -25.46 -12.43
CA PRO A 64 4.27 -25.56 -11.60
C PRO A 64 3.94 -25.73 -10.10
N VAL A 65 4.92 -26.20 -9.33
CA VAL A 65 4.79 -26.46 -7.89
C VAL A 65 5.20 -25.23 -7.08
N GLY A 66 4.36 -24.81 -6.13
CA GLY A 66 4.68 -23.72 -5.19
C GLY A 66 5.59 -24.15 -4.02
N LEU A 67 5.98 -23.19 -3.17
CA LEU A 67 6.75 -23.45 -1.95
C LEU A 67 6.01 -22.95 -0.71
N LYS A 68 5.94 -23.77 0.33
CA LYS A 68 5.35 -23.36 1.62
C LYS A 68 6.23 -22.31 2.29
N ASN A 69 5.64 -21.24 2.82
CA ASN A 69 6.39 -20.26 3.58
C ASN A 69 6.58 -20.73 5.03
N VAL A 70 7.81 -20.64 5.54
CA VAL A 70 8.26 -21.22 6.83
C VAL A 70 8.62 -20.09 7.81
N GLY A 71 7.62 -19.25 8.08
CA GLY A 71 7.75 -17.98 8.80
C GLY A 71 8.05 -16.82 7.84
N ASN A 72 8.98 -15.94 8.20
CA ASN A 72 9.37 -14.80 7.36
C ASN A 72 10.43 -15.22 6.32
N THR A 73 10.07 -16.14 5.41
CA THR A 73 11.05 -16.82 4.52
C THR A 73 10.66 -16.83 3.03
N CYS A 74 9.66 -16.07 2.63
CA CYS A 74 9.23 -15.92 1.22
C CYS A 74 10.36 -15.45 0.28
N TRP A 75 11.38 -14.77 0.80
CA TRP A 75 12.59 -14.45 0.03
C TRP A 75 13.29 -15.71 -0.51
N PHE A 76 13.29 -16.80 0.25
CA PHE A 76 13.83 -18.09 -0.17
C PHE A 76 12.95 -18.70 -1.26
N SER A 77 11.62 -18.62 -1.14
CA SER A 77 10.68 -19.03 -2.18
C SER A 77 10.96 -18.33 -3.51
N ALA A 78 11.11 -17.00 -3.49
CA ALA A 78 11.35 -16.18 -4.68
C ALA A 78 12.71 -16.50 -5.35
N VAL A 79 13.79 -16.59 -4.57
CA VAL A 79 15.14 -16.90 -5.06
C VAL A 79 15.22 -18.34 -5.60
N ILE A 80 14.69 -19.32 -4.87
CA ILE A 80 14.74 -20.72 -5.28
C ILE A 80 13.88 -20.98 -6.51
N GLN A 81 12.68 -20.41 -6.63
CA GLN A 81 11.88 -20.56 -7.85
C GLN A 81 12.58 -19.93 -9.06
N SER A 82 13.22 -18.78 -8.89
CA SER A 82 13.98 -18.12 -9.97
C SER A 82 15.15 -19.00 -10.46
N LEU A 83 15.94 -19.52 -9.53
CA LEU A 83 17.05 -20.43 -9.84
C LEU A 83 16.58 -21.80 -10.37
N PHE A 84 15.46 -22.32 -9.87
CA PHE A 84 14.89 -23.60 -10.32
C PHE A 84 14.37 -23.55 -11.75
N ASN A 85 13.94 -22.39 -12.27
CA ASN A 85 13.42 -22.26 -13.63
C ASN A 85 14.50 -21.97 -14.69
N LEU A 86 15.74 -21.70 -14.29
CA LEU A 86 16.92 -21.90 -15.14
C LEU A 86 17.15 -23.41 -15.31
N LEU A 87 16.84 -23.96 -16.49
CA LEU A 87 16.91 -25.42 -16.70
C LEU A 87 18.34 -25.96 -16.53
N GLU A 88 19.36 -25.21 -16.96
CA GLU A 88 20.75 -25.61 -16.76
C GLU A 88 21.17 -25.64 -15.28
N PHE A 89 20.73 -24.65 -14.48
CA PHE A 89 20.96 -24.67 -13.03
C PHE A 89 20.26 -25.87 -12.38
N ARG A 90 19.02 -26.16 -12.80
CA ARG A 90 18.27 -27.34 -12.36
C ARG A 90 19.02 -28.64 -12.64
N ARG A 91 19.61 -28.79 -13.84
CA ARG A 91 20.45 -29.95 -14.20
C ARG A 91 21.66 -30.10 -13.28
N LEU A 92 22.41 -29.02 -13.09
CA LEU A 92 23.61 -29.03 -12.25
C LEU A 92 23.27 -29.51 -10.83
N VAL A 93 22.20 -28.98 -10.23
CA VAL A 93 21.73 -29.37 -8.88
C VAL A 93 21.21 -30.81 -8.85
N LEU A 94 20.40 -31.25 -9.82
CA LEU A 94 19.86 -32.62 -9.84
C LEU A 94 20.95 -33.69 -10.06
N ASN A 95 21.94 -33.39 -10.91
CA ASN A 95 23.05 -34.29 -11.23
C ASN A 95 24.25 -34.16 -10.26
N PHE A 96 24.14 -33.35 -9.19
CA PHE A 96 25.15 -33.24 -8.15
C PHE A 96 25.23 -34.52 -7.31
N ASN A 97 26.31 -35.30 -7.49
CA ASN A 97 26.56 -36.50 -6.71
C ASN A 97 27.45 -36.18 -5.48
N PRO A 98 26.94 -36.30 -4.25
CA PRO A 98 27.76 -36.14 -3.05
C PRO A 98 28.77 -37.29 -2.91
N PRO A 99 29.99 -37.06 -2.37
CA PRO A 99 30.97 -38.12 -2.14
C PRO A 99 30.47 -39.12 -1.09
N ALA A 100 30.75 -40.40 -1.31
CA ALA A 100 30.32 -41.49 -0.42
C ALA A 100 31.06 -41.49 0.94
N ASN A 101 32.30 -40.98 0.98
CA ASN A 101 33.15 -40.97 2.17
C ASN A 101 33.35 -39.54 2.70
N ALA A 102 33.02 -39.31 3.96
CA ALA A 102 33.26 -38.02 4.62
C ALA A 102 34.74 -37.78 5.02
N GLN A 103 35.64 -38.72 4.74
CA GLN A 103 37.07 -38.63 5.10
C GLN A 103 37.91 -37.89 4.05
N ASP A 104 37.40 -37.74 2.83
CA ASP A 104 38.09 -37.08 1.71
C ASP A 104 37.83 -35.56 1.66
N LEU A 105 36.96 -35.02 2.54
CA LEU A 105 36.73 -33.58 2.66
C LEU A 105 37.83 -32.90 3.51
N PRO A 106 38.31 -31.70 3.12
CA PRO A 106 39.18 -30.90 3.97
C PRO A 106 38.52 -30.54 5.31
N ARG A 107 39.34 -30.34 6.35
CA ARG A 107 38.93 -30.23 7.76
C ARG A 107 38.32 -28.87 8.16
N ASN A 108 37.67 -28.17 7.23
CA ASN A 108 37.20 -26.79 7.42
C ASN A 108 35.75 -26.73 7.92
N GLN A 109 35.46 -25.98 9.00
CA GLN A 109 34.13 -25.99 9.63
C GLN A 109 33.01 -25.46 8.73
N LYS A 110 33.28 -24.53 7.81
CA LYS A 110 32.29 -24.05 6.84
C LYS A 110 31.92 -25.16 5.84
N GLU A 111 32.92 -25.85 5.28
CA GLU A 111 32.75 -26.87 4.23
C GLU A 111 31.88 -28.06 4.68
N HIS A 112 31.91 -28.43 5.96
CA HIS A 112 31.09 -29.52 6.49
C HIS A 112 29.58 -29.20 6.54
N ARG A 113 29.19 -27.91 6.56
CA ARG A 113 27.78 -27.48 6.46
C ARG A 113 27.29 -27.45 5.01
N ASN A 114 28.21 -27.34 4.04
CA ASN A 114 27.87 -27.11 2.65
C ASN A 114 27.21 -28.34 1.98
N LEU A 115 27.71 -29.54 2.27
CA LEU A 115 27.19 -30.77 1.65
C LEU A 115 25.75 -31.14 2.08
N PRO A 116 25.35 -31.04 3.37
CA PRO A 116 23.97 -31.27 3.80
C PRO A 116 22.89 -30.44 3.06
N PHE A 117 23.03 -29.11 2.98
CA PHE A 117 22.02 -28.29 2.30
C PHE A 117 22.00 -28.54 0.80
N MET A 118 23.13 -28.77 0.14
CA MET A 118 23.11 -29.14 -1.29
C MET A 118 22.37 -30.45 -1.54
N ARG A 119 22.41 -31.40 -0.59
CA ARG A 119 21.61 -32.63 -0.64
C ARG A 119 20.11 -32.35 -0.44
N GLU A 120 19.73 -31.56 0.56
CA GLU A 120 18.30 -31.21 0.77
C GLU A 120 17.74 -30.34 -0.36
N LEU A 121 18.56 -29.45 -0.96
CA LEU A 121 18.22 -28.66 -2.14
C LEU A 121 18.00 -29.56 -3.37
N ARG A 122 18.84 -30.58 -3.56
CA ARG A 122 18.70 -31.59 -4.62
C ARG A 122 17.40 -32.40 -4.46
N TYR A 123 17.01 -32.76 -3.23
CA TYR A 123 15.71 -33.37 -2.95
C TYR A 123 14.54 -32.40 -3.18
N LEU A 124 14.66 -31.13 -2.77
CA LEU A 124 13.65 -30.10 -3.00
C LEU A 124 13.40 -29.87 -4.50
N PHE A 125 14.47 -29.83 -5.30
CA PHE A 125 14.39 -29.71 -6.77
C PHE A 125 13.69 -30.92 -7.39
N ALA A 126 13.97 -32.13 -6.91
CA ALA A 126 13.29 -33.34 -7.38
C ALA A 126 11.76 -33.29 -7.11
N LEU A 127 11.36 -32.81 -5.93
CA LEU A 127 9.95 -32.64 -5.57
C LEU A 127 9.27 -31.52 -6.40
N LEU A 128 9.95 -30.40 -6.64
CA LEU A 128 9.43 -29.31 -7.50
C LEU A 128 9.21 -29.77 -8.95
N VAL A 129 10.02 -30.71 -9.46
CA VAL A 129 9.77 -31.36 -10.76
C VAL A 129 8.56 -32.29 -10.67
N GLY A 130 8.64 -33.33 -9.83
CA GLY A 130 7.80 -34.52 -9.96
C GLY A 130 6.68 -34.72 -8.92
N SER A 131 6.49 -33.81 -7.96
CA SER A 131 5.43 -33.96 -6.95
C SER A 131 4.02 -33.78 -7.53
N LYS A 132 3.08 -34.56 -7.02
CA LYS A 132 1.61 -34.44 -7.20
C LYS A 132 0.96 -33.49 -6.20
N ARG A 133 1.72 -32.93 -5.25
CA ARG A 133 1.28 -31.85 -4.34
C ARG A 133 1.36 -30.50 -5.07
N LYS A 134 0.41 -29.60 -4.79
CA LYS A 134 0.35 -28.23 -5.33
C LYS A 134 1.56 -27.39 -4.92
N TYR A 135 2.11 -27.65 -3.74
CA TYR A 135 3.28 -27.02 -3.16
C TYR A 135 4.11 -28.02 -2.36
N VAL A 136 5.38 -27.69 -2.15
CA VAL A 136 6.35 -28.49 -1.37
C VAL A 136 6.86 -27.65 -0.20
N ASP A 137 7.21 -28.32 0.90
CA ASP A 137 7.73 -27.68 2.11
C ASP A 137 9.28 -27.55 2.05
N PRO A 138 9.84 -26.32 2.05
CA PRO A 138 11.29 -26.12 2.00
C PRO A 138 11.98 -26.17 3.37
N SER A 139 11.25 -26.42 4.47
CA SER A 139 11.75 -26.26 5.86
C SER A 139 13.13 -26.87 6.10
N ARG A 140 13.40 -28.09 5.62
CA ARG A 140 14.68 -28.78 5.82
C ARG A 140 15.89 -28.03 5.26
N ALA A 141 15.75 -27.41 4.09
CA ALA A 141 16.81 -26.61 3.49
C ALA A 141 16.93 -25.25 4.21
N VAL A 142 15.80 -24.64 4.54
CA VAL A 142 15.71 -23.36 5.25
C VAL A 142 16.27 -23.44 6.68
N GLU A 143 16.11 -24.57 7.37
CA GLU A 143 16.64 -24.82 8.73
C GLU A 143 18.16 -24.91 8.73
N ILE A 144 18.77 -25.63 7.78
CA ILE A 144 20.24 -25.71 7.65
C ILE A 144 20.84 -24.32 7.39
N LEU A 145 20.16 -23.46 6.63
CA LEU A 145 20.55 -22.05 6.46
C LEU A 145 20.36 -21.26 7.76
N LYS A 146 19.20 -21.33 8.41
CA LYS A 146 18.92 -20.63 9.68
C LYS A 146 19.97 -20.98 10.75
N ASP A 147 20.40 -22.24 10.84
CA ASP A 147 21.44 -22.69 11.77
C ASP A 147 22.87 -22.27 11.38
N ALA A 148 23.11 -21.94 10.10
CA ALA A 148 24.42 -21.48 9.66
C ALA A 148 24.79 -20.11 10.26
N PHE A 149 23.80 -19.23 10.47
CA PHE A 149 24.01 -17.82 10.86
C PHE A 149 23.82 -17.52 12.35
N LYS A 150 23.33 -18.48 13.17
CA LYS A 150 23.11 -18.32 14.63
C LYS A 150 24.35 -17.96 15.48
N SER A 151 25.54 -17.86 14.88
CA SER A 151 26.80 -17.57 15.59
C SER A 151 27.32 -16.13 15.45
N ASN A 152 26.64 -15.26 14.68
CA ASN A 152 27.05 -13.86 14.50
C ASN A 152 25.88 -12.93 14.88
N ASP A 153 26.05 -12.07 15.88
CA ASP A 153 25.01 -11.14 16.39
C ASP A 153 24.74 -9.95 15.44
N SER A 154 24.19 -10.23 14.26
CA SER A 154 23.65 -9.21 13.36
C SER A 154 22.51 -9.77 12.51
N GLN A 155 21.36 -9.09 12.53
CA GLN A 155 20.27 -9.35 11.59
C GLN A 155 20.67 -8.78 10.22
N GLN A 156 21.29 -9.61 9.38
CA GLN A 156 21.82 -9.18 8.08
C GLN A 156 20.77 -9.20 6.95
N VAL A 157 21.06 -8.46 5.89
CA VAL A 157 20.10 -8.09 4.84
C VAL A 157 19.77 -9.28 3.91
N ILE A 158 18.54 -9.34 3.39
CA ILE A 158 18.05 -10.42 2.50
C ILE A 158 18.89 -10.61 1.21
N SER A 159 19.58 -9.56 0.75
CA SER A 159 20.58 -9.67 -0.33
C SER A 159 21.73 -10.61 0.03
N ILE A 160 22.28 -10.49 1.26
CA ILE A 160 23.36 -11.34 1.77
C ILE A 160 22.90 -12.80 1.86
N PHE A 161 21.67 -13.06 2.30
CA PHE A 161 21.10 -14.41 2.32
C PHE A 161 21.02 -15.05 0.92
N ALA A 162 20.64 -14.29 -0.11
CA ALA A 162 20.62 -14.78 -1.49
C ALA A 162 22.05 -15.05 -2.02
N LEU A 163 22.98 -14.12 -1.77
CA LEU A 163 24.38 -14.21 -2.18
C LEU A 163 25.12 -15.37 -1.50
N ASP A 164 24.86 -15.62 -0.20
CA ASP A 164 25.45 -16.75 0.54
C ASP A 164 24.88 -18.09 0.06
N CYS A 165 23.57 -18.25 -0.15
CA CYS A 165 23.00 -19.49 -0.70
C CYS A 165 23.68 -19.89 -2.03
N PHE A 166 23.99 -18.87 -2.83
CA PHE A 166 24.62 -18.99 -4.13
C PHE A 166 26.12 -19.31 -4.03
N PHE A 167 26.86 -18.59 -3.18
CA PHE A 167 28.27 -18.85 -2.88
C PHE A 167 28.49 -20.25 -2.27
N PHE A 168 27.56 -20.69 -1.44
CA PHE A 168 27.53 -22.00 -0.78
C PHE A 168 27.37 -23.14 -1.79
N ALA A 169 26.41 -23.02 -2.72
CA ALA A 169 26.25 -23.96 -3.83
C ALA A 169 27.50 -23.97 -4.74
N LEU A 170 28.00 -22.79 -5.12
CA LEU A 170 29.20 -22.61 -5.93
C LEU A 170 30.44 -23.26 -5.27
N THR A 171 30.57 -23.17 -3.94
CA THR A 171 31.64 -23.81 -3.17
C THR A 171 31.56 -25.34 -3.26
N CYS A 172 30.38 -25.96 -3.23
CA CYS A 172 30.25 -27.41 -3.39
C CYS A 172 30.77 -27.90 -4.74
N PHE A 173 30.48 -27.20 -5.85
CA PHE A 173 30.95 -27.60 -7.18
C PHE A 173 32.46 -27.42 -7.39
N LEU A 174 33.18 -26.70 -6.51
CA LEU A 174 34.64 -26.57 -6.62
C LEU A 174 35.41 -27.86 -6.26
N PHE A 175 34.84 -28.73 -5.42
CA PHE A 175 35.58 -29.86 -4.82
C PHE A 175 35.49 -31.18 -5.58
N PHE A 176 34.58 -31.32 -6.56
CA PHE A 176 34.21 -32.63 -7.12
C PHE A 176 34.50 -32.78 -8.62
N ARG A 177 35.70 -32.37 -9.06
CA ARG A 177 36.24 -32.72 -10.38
C ARG A 177 37.70 -33.15 -10.31
N ASP A 178 37.93 -34.44 -10.54
CA ASP A 178 39.20 -34.92 -11.07
C ASP A 178 39.38 -34.48 -12.53
N GLY A 179 40.63 -34.22 -12.93
CA GLY A 179 41.02 -34.00 -14.33
C GLY A 179 41.04 -32.53 -14.79
N GLU A 180 42.25 -32.09 -15.15
CA GLU A 180 42.65 -30.90 -15.94
C GLU A 180 41.77 -29.63 -15.92
N LYS A 181 42.31 -28.58 -15.28
CA LYS A 181 41.82 -27.19 -15.17
C LYS A 181 40.46 -27.05 -14.45
N PRO A 182 40.43 -26.50 -13.21
CA PRO A 182 39.20 -26.33 -12.44
C PRO A 182 38.34 -25.19 -12.99
N LYS A 183 37.52 -25.49 -14.00
CA LYS A 183 36.37 -24.68 -14.45
C LYS A 183 35.13 -25.14 -13.68
N ASN A 184 34.56 -24.24 -12.88
CA ASN A 184 33.34 -24.50 -12.11
C ASN A 184 32.12 -24.03 -12.92
N PRO A 185 31.17 -24.91 -13.26
CA PRO A 185 30.02 -24.54 -14.09
C PRO A 185 29.16 -23.44 -13.46
N MET A 186 29.12 -23.34 -12.12
CA MET A 186 28.40 -22.28 -11.41
C MET A 186 29.09 -20.91 -11.54
N VAL A 187 30.42 -20.89 -11.65
CA VAL A 187 31.17 -19.65 -11.96
C VAL A 187 30.89 -19.28 -13.42
N GLU A 188 30.99 -20.24 -14.34
CA GLU A 188 30.81 -19.99 -15.78
C GLU A 188 29.37 -19.60 -16.16
N LEU A 189 28.37 -19.98 -15.37
CA LEU A 189 26.97 -19.66 -15.60
C LEU A 189 26.59 -18.22 -15.18
N PHE A 190 27.26 -17.66 -14.17
CA PHE A 190 26.82 -16.43 -13.50
C PHE A 190 27.89 -15.36 -13.24
N TYR A 191 29.18 -15.66 -13.37
CA TYR A 191 30.25 -14.67 -13.17
C TYR A 191 30.84 -14.20 -14.50
N GLY A 192 30.91 -12.89 -14.66
CA GLY A 192 31.59 -12.22 -15.78
C GLY A 192 32.88 -11.53 -15.34
N ARG A 193 33.45 -10.77 -16.28
CA ARG A 193 34.60 -9.90 -16.05
C ARG A 193 34.38 -8.52 -16.64
N PHE A 194 34.73 -7.48 -15.88
CA PHE A 194 34.77 -6.10 -16.34
C PHE A 194 36.18 -5.52 -16.21
N LEU A 195 36.42 -4.44 -16.95
CA LEU A 195 37.66 -3.69 -16.99
C LEU A 195 37.41 -2.31 -16.39
N ALA A 196 38.00 -2.03 -15.23
CA ALA A 196 38.05 -0.70 -14.66
C ALA A 196 39.21 0.07 -15.30
N VAL A 197 38.90 1.18 -15.98
CA VAL A 197 39.87 2.05 -16.65
C VAL A 197 39.69 3.45 -16.09
N GLY A 198 40.73 4.02 -15.48
CA GLY A 198 40.60 5.32 -14.83
C GLY A 198 41.89 6.11 -14.72
N VAL A 199 41.76 7.29 -14.12
CA VAL A 199 42.86 8.18 -13.72
C VAL A 199 42.78 8.38 -12.21
N LEU A 200 43.86 8.07 -11.50
CA LEU A 200 44.03 8.32 -10.07
C LEU A 200 45.31 9.13 -9.88
N GLU A 201 45.24 10.31 -9.27
CA GLU A 201 46.39 11.22 -9.09
C GLU A 201 47.16 11.51 -10.41
N GLY A 202 46.45 11.63 -11.53
CA GLY A 202 47.04 11.80 -12.87
C GLY A 202 47.68 10.53 -13.48
N LYS A 203 47.78 9.42 -12.74
CA LYS A 203 48.26 8.12 -13.26
C LYS A 203 47.08 7.35 -13.87
N LYS A 204 47.25 6.85 -15.08
CA LYS A 204 46.28 5.92 -15.69
C LYS A 204 46.43 4.53 -15.07
N PHE A 205 45.31 3.89 -14.76
CA PHE A 205 45.26 2.49 -14.36
C PHE A 205 44.23 1.71 -15.19
N GLU A 206 44.44 0.39 -15.26
CA GLU A 206 43.59 -0.56 -15.97
C GLU A 206 43.59 -1.86 -15.17
N ASN A 207 42.45 -2.23 -14.56
CA ASN A 207 42.30 -3.43 -13.75
C ASN A 207 41.18 -4.32 -14.31
N THR A 208 41.33 -5.65 -14.22
CA THR A 208 40.29 -6.61 -14.63
C THR A 208 39.73 -7.31 -13.42
N GLU A 209 38.42 -7.19 -13.20
CA GLU A 209 37.74 -7.68 -12.01
C GLU A 209 36.62 -8.65 -12.37
N MET A 210 36.38 -9.63 -11.49
CA MET A 210 35.27 -10.59 -11.63
C MET A 210 34.04 -10.05 -10.90
N PHE A 211 32.88 -10.12 -11.56
CA PHE A 211 31.60 -9.76 -10.96
C PHE A 211 30.61 -10.92 -11.10
N GLY A 212 29.66 -11.01 -10.19
CA GLY A 212 28.52 -11.94 -10.29
C GLY A 212 27.24 -11.14 -10.51
N GLN A 213 26.54 -10.85 -9.42
CA GLN A 213 25.51 -9.82 -9.40
C GLN A 213 26.15 -8.43 -9.51
N TYR A 214 25.60 -7.55 -10.35
CA TYR A 214 26.06 -6.17 -10.55
C TYR A 214 25.12 -5.21 -9.82
N PRO A 215 25.58 -4.44 -8.81
CA PRO A 215 24.72 -3.54 -8.04
C PRO A 215 24.46 -2.22 -8.76
N LEU A 216 23.22 -1.72 -8.65
CA LEU A 216 22.76 -0.47 -9.26
C LEU A 216 22.01 0.38 -8.23
N GLN A 217 22.33 1.66 -8.13
CA GLN A 217 21.51 2.66 -7.43
C GLN A 217 20.31 3.02 -8.32
N VAL A 218 19.12 3.16 -7.71
CA VAL A 218 17.86 3.46 -8.42
C VAL A 218 17.46 4.94 -8.37
N ASN A 219 18.02 5.74 -7.45
CA ASN A 219 17.61 7.13 -7.30
C ASN A 219 18.00 8.02 -8.49
N GLY A 220 17.19 9.02 -8.80
CA GLY A 220 17.39 9.96 -9.91
C GLY A 220 17.16 9.41 -11.33
N PHE A 221 17.20 8.09 -11.54
CA PHE A 221 17.16 7.46 -12.87
C PHE A 221 15.75 7.01 -13.27
N LYS A 222 15.46 7.08 -14.57
CA LYS A 222 14.15 6.68 -15.14
C LYS A 222 14.13 5.24 -15.65
N ASP A 223 15.24 4.79 -16.21
CA ASP A 223 15.34 3.48 -16.86
C ASP A 223 16.66 2.75 -16.53
N LEU A 224 16.67 1.44 -16.76
CA LEU A 224 17.80 0.56 -16.48
C LEU A 224 19.07 0.91 -17.29
N HIS A 225 18.95 1.50 -18.48
CA HIS A 225 20.11 1.95 -19.23
C HIS A 225 20.75 3.19 -18.60
N GLU A 226 19.95 4.10 -18.04
CA GLU A 226 20.44 5.28 -17.31
C GLU A 226 21.12 4.87 -15.98
N CYS A 227 20.52 3.94 -15.22
CA CYS A 227 21.17 3.30 -14.05
C CYS A 227 22.52 2.66 -14.41
N LEU A 228 22.57 1.86 -15.49
CA LEU A 228 23.79 1.16 -15.91
C LEU A 228 24.87 2.10 -16.44
N GLU A 229 24.49 3.18 -17.12
CA GLU A 229 25.43 4.19 -17.61
C GLU A 229 26.08 4.94 -16.44
N ALA A 230 25.30 5.29 -15.41
CA ALA A 230 25.82 5.92 -14.19
C ALA A 230 26.70 4.95 -13.37
N ALA A 231 26.25 3.70 -13.16
CA ALA A 231 26.99 2.69 -12.42
C ALA A 231 28.23 2.12 -13.15
N MET A 232 28.57 2.65 -14.34
CA MET A 232 29.82 2.39 -15.06
C MET A 232 30.65 3.65 -15.30
N ILE A 233 30.25 4.80 -14.77
CA ILE A 233 30.98 6.07 -14.84
C ILE A 233 31.04 6.65 -13.43
N GLU A 234 32.01 6.18 -12.66
CA GLU A 234 32.35 6.76 -11.36
C GLU A 234 33.00 8.13 -11.62
N GLY A 235 32.15 9.16 -11.44
CA GLY A 235 32.45 10.55 -11.77
C GLY A 235 33.57 11.17 -10.93
N GLU A 236 33.90 12.42 -11.26
CA GLU A 236 35.05 13.12 -10.68
C GLU A 236 34.97 13.20 -9.15
N ILE A 237 35.92 12.55 -8.47
CA ILE A 237 36.00 12.61 -7.00
C ILE A 237 36.59 13.98 -6.65
N GLU A 238 35.73 14.92 -6.27
CA GLU A 238 36.16 16.21 -5.71
C GLU A 238 36.95 15.98 -4.41
N SER A 239 38.27 15.99 -4.54
CA SER A 239 39.16 16.01 -3.38
C SER A 239 38.98 17.34 -2.65
N LEU A 240 38.29 17.31 -1.50
CA LEU A 240 37.93 18.46 -0.67
C LEU A 240 39.12 19.35 -0.22
N HIS A 241 40.36 18.96 -0.53
CA HIS A 241 41.58 19.73 -0.27
C HIS A 241 42.48 19.78 -1.52
N SER A 242 43.03 20.97 -1.80
CA SER A 242 43.96 21.33 -2.89
C SER A 242 43.36 21.69 -4.26
N GLU A 243 43.47 22.98 -4.62
CA GLU A 243 43.06 23.57 -5.91
C GLU A 243 43.90 23.12 -7.13
N ASN A 244 44.87 22.23 -6.94
CA ASN A 244 45.72 21.66 -8.01
C ASN A 244 45.56 20.14 -8.18
N SER A 245 44.44 19.57 -7.70
CA SER A 245 44.12 18.16 -7.89
C SER A 245 43.78 17.86 -9.36
N ALA A 246 44.53 16.95 -9.99
CA ALA A 246 44.26 16.54 -11.37
C ALA A 246 43.06 15.59 -11.41
N LYS A 247 42.00 15.97 -12.14
CA LYS A 247 40.73 15.25 -12.30
C LYS A 247 40.91 13.72 -12.30
N SER A 248 40.47 13.09 -11.22
CA SER A 248 40.30 11.65 -11.12
C SER A 248 38.96 11.23 -11.75
N GLY A 249 38.83 9.94 -12.08
CA GLY A 249 37.60 9.39 -12.63
C GLY A 249 37.81 7.99 -13.19
N GLN A 250 36.76 7.17 -13.20
CA GLN A 250 36.84 5.74 -13.49
C GLN A 250 35.65 5.29 -14.35
N GLU A 251 35.93 4.57 -15.43
CA GLU A 251 34.93 3.93 -16.28
C GLU A 251 35.02 2.41 -16.17
N HIS A 252 33.87 1.73 -16.16
CA HIS A 252 33.78 0.27 -16.23
C HIS A 252 33.33 -0.19 -17.63
N TRP A 253 33.95 -1.25 -18.13
CA TRP A 253 33.64 -1.83 -19.45
C TRP A 253 33.58 -3.36 -19.37
N PHE A 254 32.48 -3.98 -19.77
CA PHE A 254 32.37 -5.44 -19.77
C PHE A 254 33.32 -6.07 -20.80
N THR A 255 34.11 -7.05 -20.36
CA THR A 255 35.01 -7.83 -21.23
C THR A 255 34.42 -9.21 -21.51
N GLU A 256 33.85 -9.84 -20.48
CA GLU A 256 33.08 -11.09 -20.56
C GLU A 256 31.80 -10.94 -19.73
N LEU A 257 30.65 -11.28 -20.32
CA LEU A 257 29.37 -11.32 -19.63
C LEU A 257 29.03 -12.76 -19.26
N PRO A 258 28.39 -13.02 -18.10
CA PRO A 258 27.90 -14.34 -17.77
C PRO A 258 26.68 -14.71 -18.64
N PRO A 259 26.45 -16.00 -18.96
CA PRO A 259 25.24 -16.45 -19.63
C PRO A 259 23.94 -16.08 -18.89
N VAL A 260 23.99 -16.03 -17.55
CA VAL A 260 22.92 -15.49 -16.70
C VAL A 260 23.45 -14.26 -15.94
N LEU A 261 22.87 -13.09 -16.22
CA LEU A 261 23.27 -11.81 -15.66
C LEU A 261 22.25 -11.31 -14.64
N THR A 262 22.70 -11.02 -13.42
CA THR A 262 21.84 -10.50 -12.35
C THR A 262 22.20 -9.06 -11.97
N PHE A 263 21.17 -8.23 -11.78
CA PHE A 263 21.30 -6.86 -11.29
C PHE A 263 20.65 -6.74 -9.91
N GLU A 264 21.34 -6.12 -8.95
CA GLU A 264 20.72 -5.67 -7.70
C GLU A 264 20.21 -4.24 -7.86
N LEU A 265 18.95 -3.99 -7.51
CA LEU A 265 18.33 -2.68 -7.57
C LEU A 265 18.27 -2.09 -6.16
N SER A 266 19.32 -1.36 -5.76
CA SER A 266 19.37 -0.68 -4.48
C SER A 266 18.41 0.51 -4.46
N ARG A 267 17.34 0.34 -3.70
CA ARG A 267 16.28 1.33 -3.47
C ARG A 267 16.28 1.87 -2.04
N PHE A 268 17.31 1.63 -1.23
CA PHE A 268 17.37 2.12 0.14
C PHE A 268 18.41 3.24 0.27
N GLU A 269 17.96 4.43 0.67
CA GLU A 269 18.82 5.58 0.95
C GLU A 269 18.52 6.16 2.33
N PHE A 270 19.53 6.82 2.92
CA PHE A 270 19.39 7.41 4.25
C PHE A 270 18.66 8.76 4.18
N ASN A 271 17.39 8.77 4.59
CA ASN A 271 16.63 10.01 4.70
C ASN A 271 17.14 10.81 5.90
N GLN A 272 17.88 11.89 5.63
CA GLN A 272 18.49 12.74 6.67
C GLN A 272 17.45 13.42 7.57
N ALA A 273 16.25 13.72 7.07
CA ALA A 273 15.18 14.34 7.85
C ALA A 273 14.45 13.35 8.77
N LEU A 274 14.42 12.06 8.41
CA LEU A 274 13.83 10.98 9.23
C LEU A 274 14.87 10.18 10.03
N GLY A 275 16.16 10.46 9.88
CA GLY A 275 17.26 9.79 10.60
C GLY A 275 17.42 8.29 10.32
N ARG A 276 16.81 7.76 9.25
CA ARG A 276 16.70 6.31 8.99
C ARG A 276 16.77 5.98 7.49
N PRO A 277 17.18 4.76 7.11
CA PRO A 277 17.06 4.29 5.74
C PRO A 277 15.59 4.18 5.32
N GLU A 278 15.25 4.73 4.16
CA GLU A 278 13.92 4.73 3.57
C GLU A 278 13.95 4.09 2.18
N LYS A 279 12.82 3.50 1.78
CA LYS A 279 12.65 2.86 0.48
C LYS A 279 12.25 3.90 -0.57
N ILE A 280 13.02 4.01 -1.64
CA ILE A 280 12.74 4.87 -2.78
C ILE A 280 11.68 4.20 -3.66
N HIS A 281 10.50 4.84 -3.70
CA HIS A 281 9.37 4.42 -4.52
C HIS A 281 9.38 4.99 -5.95
N ASN A 282 10.47 5.64 -6.40
CA ASN A 282 10.61 6.14 -7.77
C ASN A 282 10.37 5.01 -8.80
N LYS A 283 9.67 5.34 -9.90
CA LYS A 283 9.48 4.43 -11.03
C LYS A 283 10.81 4.22 -11.76
N LEU A 284 11.25 2.98 -11.87
CA LEU A 284 12.38 2.57 -12.71
C LEU A 284 11.88 1.56 -13.75
N GLU A 285 12.02 1.90 -15.02
CA GLU A 285 11.63 1.05 -16.14
C GLU A 285 12.78 0.12 -16.57
N PHE A 286 12.48 -1.13 -16.89
CA PHE A 286 13.47 -2.09 -17.39
C PHE A 286 12.89 -2.93 -18.54
N PRO A 287 13.65 -3.18 -19.62
CA PRO A 287 13.10 -3.78 -20.83
C PRO A 287 13.03 -5.32 -20.74
N PRO A 288 12.12 -5.99 -21.48
CA PRO A 288 12.09 -7.45 -21.56
C PRO A 288 13.26 -8.04 -22.35
N ILE A 289 13.95 -7.23 -23.17
CA ILE A 289 15.22 -7.55 -23.83
C ILE A 289 16.17 -6.36 -23.66
N LEU A 290 17.31 -6.60 -23.01
CA LEU A 290 18.37 -5.62 -22.77
C LEU A 290 19.51 -5.85 -23.77
N TYR A 291 19.96 -4.81 -24.47
CA TYR A 291 21.12 -4.89 -25.37
C TYR A 291 22.36 -4.32 -24.70
N LEU A 292 23.34 -5.19 -24.43
CA LEU A 292 24.52 -4.84 -23.62
C LEU A 292 25.70 -4.31 -24.44
N ASP A 293 25.60 -4.31 -25.76
CA ASP A 293 26.63 -3.89 -26.72
C ASP A 293 27.32 -2.57 -26.35
N ARG A 294 26.56 -1.55 -25.92
CA ARG A 294 27.10 -0.24 -25.57
C ARG A 294 28.07 -0.27 -24.39
N TYR A 295 27.93 -1.25 -23.48
CA TYR A 295 28.75 -1.42 -22.29
C TYR A 295 29.96 -2.35 -22.51
N MET A 296 30.04 -3.01 -23.67
CA MET A 296 31.14 -3.92 -24.00
C MET A 296 32.40 -3.12 -24.36
N HIS A 297 33.55 -3.55 -23.83
CA HIS A 297 34.87 -2.98 -24.14
C HIS A 297 35.17 -2.91 -25.65
N LYS A 298 34.68 -3.90 -26.42
CA LYS A 298 34.77 -3.97 -27.90
C LYS A 298 34.16 -2.76 -28.63
N ASN A 299 33.21 -2.07 -28.00
CA ASN A 299 32.45 -0.97 -28.58
C ASN A 299 32.81 0.39 -27.95
N ARG A 300 33.75 0.41 -26.99
CA ARG A 300 34.10 1.55 -26.12
C ARG A 300 34.27 2.87 -26.86
N GLU A 301 35.04 2.90 -27.94
CA GLU A 301 35.32 4.11 -28.71
C GLU A 301 34.05 4.67 -29.37
N ILE A 302 33.15 3.80 -29.85
CA ILE A 302 31.87 4.20 -30.46
C ILE A 302 30.90 4.68 -29.36
N THR A 303 30.85 3.99 -28.22
CA THR A 303 30.03 4.40 -27.08
C THR A 303 30.45 5.76 -26.55
N ARG A 304 31.75 6.05 -26.38
CA ARG A 304 32.23 7.37 -25.95
C ARG A 304 31.79 8.49 -26.90
N ILE A 305 31.93 8.30 -28.22
CA ILE A 305 31.46 9.27 -29.23
C ILE A 305 29.93 9.49 -29.11
N LYS A 306 29.15 8.43 -28.90
CA LYS A 306 27.69 8.53 -28.70
C LYS A 306 27.32 9.19 -27.36
N ARG A 307 28.08 8.96 -26.28
CA ARG A 307 27.94 9.67 -24.98
C ARG A 307 28.18 11.17 -25.14
N ASP A 308 29.22 11.57 -25.85
CA ASP A 308 29.53 12.99 -26.11
C ASP A 308 28.45 13.68 -26.97
N GLU A 309 27.85 12.95 -27.92
CA GLU A 309 26.71 13.45 -28.70
C GLU A 309 25.44 13.56 -27.84
N ILE A 310 25.10 12.53 -27.05
CA ILE A 310 23.96 12.57 -26.12
C ILE A 310 24.12 13.72 -25.11
N LYS A 311 25.33 13.98 -24.61
CA LYS A 311 25.61 15.09 -23.70
C LYS A 311 25.29 16.44 -24.36
N ARG A 312 25.86 16.70 -25.55
CA ARG A 312 25.58 17.93 -26.31
C ARG A 312 24.09 18.08 -26.68
N LEU A 313 23.41 16.97 -26.97
CA LEU A 313 21.96 16.96 -27.22
C LEU A 313 21.14 17.23 -25.95
N LYS A 314 21.50 16.67 -24.77
CA LYS A 314 20.86 16.98 -23.47
C LYS A 314 21.11 18.44 -23.05
N GLU A 315 22.30 18.99 -23.32
CA GLU A 315 22.62 20.40 -23.09
C GLU A 315 21.76 21.33 -23.99
N TYR A 316 21.68 21.05 -25.29
CA TYR A 316 20.87 21.85 -26.23
C TYR A 316 19.36 21.71 -25.95
N LEU A 317 18.90 20.51 -25.63
CA LEU A 317 17.52 20.24 -25.16
C LEU A 317 17.14 21.11 -23.97
N THR A 318 18.05 21.26 -23.00
CA THR A 318 17.83 22.09 -21.81
C THR A 318 17.64 23.57 -22.18
N VAL A 319 18.38 24.09 -23.15
CA VAL A 319 18.20 25.46 -23.68
C VAL A 319 16.84 25.62 -24.38
N LEU A 320 16.39 24.63 -25.16
CA LEU A 320 15.07 24.68 -25.80
C LEU A 320 13.93 24.60 -24.78
N GLN A 321 14.04 23.75 -23.75
CA GLN A 321 13.08 23.66 -22.66
C GLN A 321 13.00 24.98 -21.88
N GLN A 322 14.14 25.58 -21.52
CA GLN A 322 14.19 26.89 -20.87
C GLN A 322 13.68 28.03 -21.75
N ARG A 323 13.71 27.91 -23.09
CA ARG A 323 13.07 28.87 -24.00
C ARG A 323 11.56 28.65 -24.05
N LEU A 324 11.10 27.41 -24.19
CA LEU A 324 9.67 27.04 -24.20
C LEU A 324 8.95 27.48 -22.91
N GLU A 325 9.58 27.26 -21.76
CA GLU A 325 9.05 27.63 -20.45
C GLU A 325 8.76 29.14 -20.31
N ARG A 326 9.45 30.00 -21.06
CA ARG A 326 9.19 31.46 -21.07
C ARG A 326 7.90 31.84 -21.77
N TYR A 327 7.40 30.99 -22.68
CA TYR A 327 6.10 31.18 -23.33
C TYR A 327 4.96 30.51 -22.54
N LEU A 328 5.22 29.38 -21.88
CA LEU A 328 4.22 28.67 -21.06
C LEU A 328 4.01 29.30 -19.68
N SER A 329 5.08 29.78 -19.05
CA SER A 329 5.08 30.44 -17.74
C SER A 329 5.56 31.89 -17.88
N TYR A 330 4.79 32.69 -18.63
CA TYR A 330 5.06 34.10 -18.87
C TYR A 330 4.55 35.00 -17.72
N GLY A 331 5.32 36.05 -17.40
CA GLY A 331 4.95 37.09 -16.43
C GLY A 331 6.03 37.39 -15.40
N SER A 332 6.11 38.66 -14.99
CA SER A 332 7.09 39.15 -13.98
C SER A 332 6.65 38.91 -12.54
N GLY A 333 5.39 38.52 -12.30
CA GLY A 333 4.83 38.29 -10.97
C GLY A 333 5.02 36.86 -10.45
N PRO A 334 4.53 36.58 -9.22
CA PRO A 334 4.55 35.23 -8.64
C PRO A 334 3.53 34.29 -9.30
N LYS A 335 2.45 34.83 -9.89
CA LYS A 335 1.54 34.11 -10.78
C LYS A 335 1.98 34.33 -12.22
N ARG A 336 2.04 33.26 -13.00
CA ARG A 336 2.42 33.25 -14.42
C ARG A 336 1.44 32.43 -15.23
N PHE A 337 1.33 32.74 -16.52
CA PHE A 337 0.32 32.19 -17.43
C PHE A 337 0.92 32.00 -18.83
N PRO A 338 0.31 31.18 -19.71
CA PRO A 338 0.75 31.05 -21.09
C PRO A 338 0.60 32.37 -21.84
N LEU A 339 1.64 32.78 -22.60
CA LEU A 339 1.62 34.03 -23.37
C LEU A 339 0.54 34.04 -24.45
N VAL A 340 0.20 32.87 -25.02
CA VAL A 340 -0.92 32.70 -25.96
C VAL A 340 -2.22 33.14 -25.31
N ASP A 341 -2.50 32.64 -24.10
CA ASP A 341 -3.71 32.93 -23.33
C ASP A 341 -3.77 34.41 -22.93
N VAL A 342 -2.64 34.98 -22.47
CA VAL A 342 -2.57 36.41 -22.12
C VAL A 342 -2.85 37.30 -23.33
N LEU A 343 -2.31 36.96 -24.52
CA LEU A 343 -2.59 37.69 -25.76
C LEU A 343 -4.05 37.52 -26.20
N GLN A 344 -4.64 36.33 -26.02
CA GLN A 344 -6.04 36.08 -26.35
C GLN A 344 -7.00 36.82 -25.43
N TYR A 345 -6.82 36.75 -24.11
CA TYR A 345 -7.70 37.47 -23.16
C TYR A 345 -7.53 38.99 -23.27
N ALA A 346 -6.35 39.49 -23.62
CA ALA A 346 -6.15 40.91 -23.93
C ALA A 346 -6.91 41.33 -25.21
N LEU A 347 -6.93 40.48 -26.24
CA LEU A 347 -7.68 40.69 -27.47
C LEU A 347 -9.19 40.63 -27.23
N GLU A 348 -9.68 39.61 -26.53
CA GLU A 348 -11.10 39.48 -26.15
C GLU A 348 -11.60 40.67 -25.31
N PHE A 349 -10.78 41.14 -24.36
CA PHE A 349 -11.06 42.36 -23.60
C PHE A 349 -11.11 43.59 -24.52
N ALA A 350 -10.10 43.81 -25.38
CA ALA A 350 -10.07 44.96 -26.28
C ALA A 350 -11.26 44.99 -27.26
N SER A 351 -11.67 43.82 -27.78
CA SER A 351 -12.82 43.66 -28.70
C SER A 351 -14.19 43.68 -28.00
N SER A 352 -14.23 43.70 -26.66
CA SER A 352 -15.50 43.76 -25.91
C SER A 352 -16.13 45.16 -25.94
N LYS A 353 -17.47 45.21 -25.97
CA LYS A 353 -18.21 46.48 -26.13
C LYS A 353 -17.94 47.44 -24.98
N PRO A 354 -17.52 48.70 -25.25
CA PRO A 354 -17.15 49.62 -24.18
C PRO A 354 -18.26 49.92 -23.17
N VAL A 355 -17.91 49.98 -21.89
CA VAL A 355 -18.83 50.27 -20.79
C VAL A 355 -18.37 51.50 -20.01
N CYS A 356 -19.13 52.59 -20.13
CA CYS A 356 -18.79 53.89 -19.52
C CYS A 356 -19.13 54.01 -18.02
N THR A 357 -19.76 53.00 -17.42
CA THR A 357 -20.15 53.00 -15.99
C THR A 357 -19.21 52.15 -15.15
N SER A 358 -18.44 52.78 -14.26
CA SER A 358 -17.89 52.09 -13.08
C SER A 358 -18.96 52.02 -11.97
N PRO A 359 -18.81 51.16 -10.94
CA PRO A 359 -19.94 50.67 -10.16
C PRO A 359 -20.61 51.74 -9.30
N LEU A 360 -21.75 52.23 -9.78
CA LEU A 360 -22.75 53.00 -9.03
C LEU A 360 -24.16 52.42 -9.26
N VAL A 361 -24.28 51.10 -9.15
CA VAL A 361 -25.57 50.46 -8.83
C VAL A 361 -25.63 50.30 -7.31
N VAL A 362 -25.90 51.40 -6.62
CA VAL A 362 -26.20 51.39 -5.19
C VAL A 362 -27.69 51.15 -5.03
N CYS A 363 -28.08 49.90 -4.79
CA CYS A 363 -29.34 49.58 -4.14
C CYS A 363 -29.08 49.48 -2.62
N PRO A 364 -29.98 49.93 -1.74
CA PRO A 364 -29.75 49.91 -0.30
C PRO A 364 -29.79 48.49 0.29
N CYS A 365 -29.23 48.39 1.50
CA CYS A 365 -29.12 47.21 2.35
C CYS A 365 -30.29 46.23 2.33
N ASP A 366 -29.99 44.94 2.23
CA ASP A 366 -30.27 44.00 3.33
C ASP A 366 -29.35 42.76 3.20
N ASP A 367 -28.72 42.36 4.29
CA ASP A 367 -27.80 41.21 4.33
C ASP A 367 -28.59 39.89 4.41
N SER A 368 -28.50 39.07 3.36
CA SER A 368 -28.92 37.67 3.43
C SER A 368 -28.05 36.79 2.53
N VAL A 369 -27.10 36.10 3.15
CA VAL A 369 -26.23 35.13 2.46
C VAL A 369 -27.06 33.89 2.09
N PHE A 370 -27.23 33.63 0.80
CA PHE A 370 -27.68 32.33 0.31
C PHE A 370 -26.65 31.69 -0.61
N ILE A 371 -25.95 30.70 -0.05
CA ILE A 371 -25.10 29.77 -0.80
C ILE A 371 -26.01 28.93 -1.72
N PHE A 372 -25.56 28.69 -2.96
CA PHE A 372 -26.09 27.60 -3.76
C PHE A 372 -24.96 26.68 -4.23
N HIS A 373 -24.97 25.45 -3.72
CA HIS A 373 -24.13 24.37 -4.23
C HIS A 373 -24.48 24.07 -5.70
N VAL A 374 -23.46 23.78 -6.50
CA VAL A 374 -23.62 23.03 -7.75
C VAL A 374 -22.79 21.77 -7.64
N LEU A 375 -23.42 20.69 -7.19
CA LEU A 375 -22.95 19.33 -7.46
C LEU A 375 -24.02 18.58 -8.26
N ASN A 376 -23.60 18.23 -9.47
CA ASN A 376 -23.93 17.04 -10.24
C ASN A 376 -24.72 15.94 -9.49
N GLU A 377 -25.86 15.51 -10.05
CA GLU A 377 -26.01 14.12 -10.49
C GLU A 377 -27.18 13.92 -11.47
N CYS A 378 -27.41 12.69 -11.94
CA CYS A 378 -28.22 12.39 -13.11
C CYS A 378 -29.11 11.14 -12.95
N SER A 379 -30.20 11.12 -13.74
CA SER A 379 -30.91 9.94 -14.27
C SER A 379 -32.01 9.26 -13.43
N THR A 380 -33.10 8.87 -14.14
CA THR A 380 -34.06 7.77 -13.83
C THR A 380 -35.00 7.91 -12.62
N ILE A 381 -36.25 7.39 -12.57
CA ILE A 381 -37.20 6.86 -13.59
C ILE A 381 -38.66 6.88 -13.04
N GLU A 382 -39.65 6.96 -13.94
CA GLU A 382 -41.07 6.52 -13.84
C GLU A 382 -42.08 6.91 -12.71
N GLN A 383 -43.26 7.33 -13.21
CA GLN A 383 -44.64 6.86 -12.86
C GLN A 383 -45.48 7.43 -11.67
N GLN A 384 -46.77 7.61 -12.01
CA GLN A 384 -48.00 7.67 -11.19
C GLN A 384 -48.33 8.96 -10.38
N GLY A 385 -49.64 9.26 -10.29
CA GLY A 385 -50.29 10.36 -9.53
C GLY A 385 -51.55 9.81 -8.83
N PRO A 386 -52.73 10.49 -8.74
CA PRO A 386 -53.07 11.88 -9.09
C PRO A 386 -53.98 12.63 -8.07
N SER A 387 -54.07 13.97 -8.14
CA SER A 387 -55.21 14.82 -7.69
C SER A 387 -54.86 16.32 -7.86
N SER A 388 -55.75 17.27 -8.17
CA SER A 388 -57.20 17.25 -8.47
C SER A 388 -57.60 18.45 -9.38
N SER A 389 -58.73 18.31 -10.10
CA SER A 389 -59.67 19.34 -10.61
C SER A 389 -59.35 20.85 -10.42
N ASP A 390 -59.56 21.79 -11.37
CA ASP A 390 -60.23 21.82 -12.70
C ASP A 390 -59.95 23.22 -13.35
N VAL A 391 -60.45 23.72 -14.51
CA VAL A 391 -61.46 23.28 -15.51
C VAL A 391 -60.82 23.22 -16.95
N PRO A 392 -61.17 23.93 -18.08
CA PRO A 392 -60.92 23.34 -19.42
C PRO A 392 -60.08 24.15 -20.47
N SER A 393 -59.58 23.41 -21.47
CA SER A 393 -59.32 23.75 -22.90
C SER A 393 -59.31 25.22 -23.38
N THR A 394 -58.26 25.69 -24.07
CA THR A 394 -57.92 25.27 -25.45
C THR A 394 -56.48 25.67 -25.82
N SER A 395 -55.85 24.95 -26.76
CA SER A 395 -54.43 25.12 -27.11
C SER A 395 -54.17 25.25 -28.62
N PRO A 396 -53.24 26.14 -29.04
CA PRO A 396 -52.54 26.04 -30.31
C PRO A 396 -51.22 25.27 -30.13
N VAL A 397 -50.95 24.29 -30.99
CA VAL A 397 -49.74 23.46 -30.91
C VAL A 397 -48.48 24.26 -31.25
N GLN A 398 -47.50 24.27 -30.34
CA GLN A 398 -46.16 24.79 -30.63
C GLN A 398 -45.47 23.93 -31.69
N ARG A 399 -45.03 24.54 -32.79
CA ARG A 399 -44.04 23.92 -33.69
C ARG A 399 -42.65 24.09 -33.08
N SER A 400 -41.88 23.00 -33.02
CA SER A 400 -40.45 23.06 -32.69
C SER A 400 -39.68 23.82 -33.78
N VAL A 401 -38.68 24.60 -33.36
CA VAL A 401 -37.85 25.39 -34.28
C VAL A 401 -36.86 24.48 -34.99
N ILE A 402 -36.91 24.46 -36.33
CA ILE A 402 -35.96 23.72 -37.15
C ILE A 402 -34.66 24.53 -37.24
N HIS A 403 -33.67 24.14 -36.43
CA HIS A 403 -32.32 24.70 -36.52
C HIS A 403 -31.63 24.29 -37.83
N LYS A 404 -30.83 25.19 -38.42
CA LYS A 404 -30.04 24.89 -39.61
C LYS A 404 -28.70 24.26 -39.21
N PRO A 405 -28.04 23.47 -40.10
CA PRO A 405 -26.82 22.73 -39.74
C PRO A 405 -25.64 23.56 -39.20
N PHE A 406 -25.64 24.87 -39.45
CA PHE A 406 -24.56 25.80 -39.05
C PHE A 406 -25.06 26.97 -38.17
N THR A 407 -26.25 26.87 -37.56
CA THR A 407 -26.76 27.91 -36.63
C THR A 407 -26.61 27.45 -35.18
N GLN A 408 -25.81 28.16 -34.39
CA GLN A 408 -25.75 27.96 -32.94
C GLN A 408 -27.08 28.35 -32.28
N SER A 409 -27.65 27.45 -31.51
CA SER A 409 -28.89 27.66 -30.74
C SER A 409 -28.57 28.15 -29.32
N ARG A 410 -29.20 29.24 -28.87
CA ARG A 410 -28.95 29.91 -27.57
C ARG A 410 -27.54 30.54 -27.45
N ILE A 411 -27.19 31.38 -28.43
CA ILE A 411 -26.16 32.42 -28.19
C ILE A 411 -26.73 33.40 -27.14
N PRO A 412 -25.99 33.76 -26.08
CA PRO A 412 -26.40 34.80 -25.13
C PRO A 412 -26.67 36.15 -25.83
N PRO A 413 -27.55 37.02 -25.27
CA PRO A 413 -27.74 38.36 -25.83
C PRO A 413 -26.45 39.17 -25.69
N ASP A 414 -26.04 39.78 -26.80
CA ASP A 414 -24.79 40.54 -26.96
C ASP A 414 -24.88 41.95 -26.29
N LEU A 415 -25.02 41.92 -24.96
CA LEU A 415 -25.09 43.05 -24.06
C LEU A 415 -23.68 43.43 -23.56
N PRO A 416 -23.36 44.72 -23.42
CA PRO A 416 -22.11 45.13 -22.77
C PRO A 416 -22.07 44.67 -21.31
N MET A 417 -21.11 43.82 -20.96
CA MET A 417 -20.90 43.29 -19.61
C MET A 417 -19.45 43.54 -19.17
N HIS A 418 -19.23 43.63 -17.86
CA HIS A 418 -17.88 43.78 -17.31
C HIS A 418 -17.13 42.44 -17.27
N PRO A 419 -15.79 42.41 -17.45
CA PRO A 419 -14.91 43.56 -17.69
C PRO A 419 -14.84 43.95 -19.19
N ALA A 420 -14.83 45.26 -19.46
CA ALA A 420 -14.72 45.84 -20.80
C ALA A 420 -13.95 47.18 -20.75
N PRO A 421 -13.36 47.67 -21.86
CA PRO A 421 -12.72 48.99 -21.92
C PRO A 421 -13.75 50.11 -21.71
N ARG A 422 -13.29 51.26 -21.21
CA ARG A 422 -14.16 52.44 -21.01
C ARG A 422 -14.36 53.26 -22.29
N HIS A 423 -13.34 53.29 -23.15
CA HIS A 423 -13.33 53.96 -24.44
C HIS A 423 -12.23 53.34 -25.31
N ILE A 424 -12.47 53.23 -26.60
CA ILE A 424 -11.54 52.78 -27.64
C ILE A 424 -12.09 53.27 -28.99
N THR A 425 -11.23 53.72 -29.91
CA THR A 425 -11.64 54.06 -31.29
C THR A 425 -11.56 52.84 -32.21
N GLU A 426 -12.30 52.86 -33.32
CA GLU A 426 -12.23 51.78 -34.33
C GLU A 426 -10.82 51.64 -34.95
N GLU A 427 -10.08 52.75 -35.07
CA GLU A 427 -8.70 52.76 -35.55
C GLU A 427 -7.74 52.11 -34.53
N GLU A 428 -7.85 52.44 -33.24
CA GLU A 428 -7.08 51.79 -32.17
C GLU A 428 -7.41 50.31 -32.03
N LEU A 429 -8.70 49.94 -32.12
CA LEU A 429 -9.13 48.55 -32.07
C LEU A 429 -8.54 47.75 -33.23
N SER A 430 -8.63 48.24 -34.47
CA SER A 430 -8.08 47.55 -35.64
C SER A 430 -6.55 47.38 -35.55
N VAL A 431 -5.84 48.36 -34.99
CA VAL A 431 -4.40 48.25 -34.70
C VAL A 431 -4.12 47.21 -33.61
N LEU A 432 -4.90 47.18 -32.53
CA LEU A 432 -4.76 46.19 -31.46
C LEU A 432 -5.08 44.77 -31.92
N GLU A 433 -6.15 44.57 -32.69
CA GLU A 433 -6.50 43.29 -33.32
C GLU A 433 -5.35 42.81 -34.23
N GLY A 434 -4.88 43.67 -35.14
CA GLY A 434 -3.79 43.35 -36.06
C GLY A 434 -2.45 43.04 -35.35
N CYS A 435 -2.15 43.70 -34.24
CA CYS A 435 -0.96 43.43 -33.43
C CYS A 435 -1.10 42.15 -32.60
N LEU A 436 -2.15 42.04 -31.78
CA LEU A 436 -2.34 40.92 -30.85
C LEU A 436 -2.58 39.60 -31.57
N HIS A 437 -3.39 39.58 -32.64
CA HIS A 437 -3.64 38.37 -33.41
C HIS A 437 -2.37 37.87 -34.13
N ARG A 438 -1.56 38.79 -34.69
CA ARG A 438 -0.27 38.45 -35.28
C ARG A 438 0.71 37.92 -34.24
N TRP A 439 0.88 38.61 -33.10
CA TRP A 439 1.77 38.14 -32.03
C TRP A 439 1.32 36.81 -31.44
N ARG A 440 0.01 36.59 -31.27
CA ARG A 440 -0.53 35.30 -30.84
C ARG A 440 -0.13 34.20 -31.82
N THR A 441 -0.35 34.40 -33.12
CA THR A 441 0.03 33.44 -34.18
C THR A 441 1.55 33.21 -34.20
N GLU A 442 2.37 34.25 -34.04
CA GLU A 442 3.83 34.14 -33.95
C GLU A 442 4.27 33.31 -32.73
N VAL A 443 3.65 33.52 -31.57
CA VAL A 443 3.92 32.75 -30.33
C VAL A 443 3.43 31.31 -30.42
N GLU A 444 2.25 31.05 -31.00
CA GLU A 444 1.74 29.68 -31.23
C GLU A 444 2.66 28.89 -32.17
N ASN A 445 3.21 29.56 -33.19
CA ASN A 445 4.22 28.97 -34.08
C ASN A 445 5.54 28.70 -33.34
N ASP A 446 6.12 29.69 -32.67
CA ASP A 446 7.36 29.54 -31.88
C ASP A 446 7.24 28.39 -30.86
N THR A 447 6.09 28.31 -30.16
CA THR A 447 5.81 27.30 -29.14
C THR A 447 5.76 25.89 -29.74
N ARG A 448 5.03 25.70 -30.84
CA ARG A 448 4.94 24.41 -31.55
C ARG A 448 6.28 24.00 -32.14
N ASP A 449 6.99 24.91 -32.80
CA ASP A 449 8.26 24.62 -33.46
C ASP A 449 9.37 24.28 -32.44
N LEU A 450 9.32 24.85 -31.23
CA LEU A 450 10.13 24.44 -30.08
C LEU A 450 9.74 23.06 -29.56
N GLN A 451 8.45 22.79 -29.36
CA GLN A 451 7.95 21.47 -28.91
C GLN A 451 8.36 20.36 -29.88
N GLU A 452 8.15 20.54 -31.19
CA GLU A 452 8.60 19.59 -32.21
C GLU A 452 10.12 19.38 -32.17
N SER A 453 10.90 20.44 -31.94
CA SER A 453 12.36 20.36 -31.88
C SER A 453 12.84 19.58 -30.65
N ILE A 454 12.18 19.77 -29.50
CA ILE A 454 12.35 18.97 -28.29
C ILE A 454 12.02 17.49 -28.57
N SER A 455 10.87 17.19 -29.19
CA SER A 455 10.49 15.82 -29.55
C SER A 455 11.46 15.17 -30.55
N ARG A 456 11.98 15.93 -31.53
CA ARG A 456 13.02 15.46 -32.46
C ARG A 456 14.31 15.09 -31.72
N ILE A 457 14.73 15.89 -30.72
CA ILE A 457 15.93 15.61 -29.93
C ILE A 457 15.74 14.39 -29.01
N HIS A 458 14.61 14.30 -28.28
CA HIS A 458 14.28 13.11 -27.48
C HIS A 458 14.38 11.83 -28.30
N ARG A 459 13.68 11.78 -29.46
CA ARG A 459 13.72 10.64 -30.38
C ARG A 459 15.10 10.33 -30.93
N THR A 460 15.96 11.33 -31.09
CA THR A 460 17.36 11.15 -31.54
C THR A 460 18.22 10.54 -30.42
N ILE A 461 18.00 10.92 -29.16
CA ILE A 461 18.67 10.33 -27.99
C ILE A 461 18.20 8.87 -27.77
N GLU A 462 16.88 8.62 -27.83
CA GLU A 462 16.28 7.29 -27.71
C GLU A 462 16.85 6.31 -28.75
N LEU A 463 16.90 6.73 -30.01
CA LEU A 463 17.38 5.90 -31.12
C LEU A 463 18.91 5.85 -31.24
N MET A 464 19.67 6.58 -30.43
CA MET A 464 21.14 6.71 -30.54
C MET A 464 21.88 5.37 -30.49
N TYR A 465 21.33 4.36 -29.80
CA TYR A 465 21.91 3.01 -29.70
C TYR A 465 21.10 1.93 -30.46
N SER A 466 20.13 2.32 -31.30
CA SER A 466 19.32 1.38 -32.10
C SER A 466 20.01 0.92 -33.40
N ASP A 467 21.26 1.32 -33.61
CA ASP A 467 22.08 0.88 -34.75
C ASP A 467 22.28 -0.63 -34.76
N LYS A 468 22.33 -1.26 -35.94
CA LYS A 468 22.56 -2.71 -36.10
C LYS A 468 23.84 -3.23 -35.42
N THR A 469 24.84 -2.37 -35.22
CA THR A 469 26.10 -2.67 -34.53
C THR A 469 26.02 -2.60 -33.00
N MET A 470 24.93 -2.07 -32.45
CA MET A 470 24.68 -1.88 -31.02
C MET A 470 23.52 -2.74 -30.49
N VAL A 471 23.07 -3.71 -31.29
CA VAL A 471 22.01 -4.69 -30.94
C VAL A 471 22.44 -6.14 -31.21
N GLN A 472 23.72 -6.46 -31.03
CA GLN A 472 24.30 -7.78 -31.27
C GLN A 472 24.42 -8.63 -29.99
N VAL A 473 24.19 -8.09 -28.79
CA VAL A 473 24.26 -8.81 -27.51
C VAL A 473 22.92 -8.69 -26.76
N PRO A 474 21.85 -9.37 -27.24
CA PRO A 474 20.55 -9.42 -26.57
C PRO A 474 20.57 -10.31 -25.32
N TYR A 475 20.04 -9.78 -24.23
CA TYR A 475 19.78 -10.49 -22.99
C TYR A 475 18.28 -10.42 -22.68
N ARG A 476 17.60 -11.56 -22.60
CA ARG A 476 16.16 -11.68 -22.32
C ARG A 476 15.93 -11.70 -20.81
N LEU A 477 14.97 -10.93 -20.32
CA LEU A 477 14.58 -10.94 -18.92
C LEU A 477 13.89 -12.28 -18.59
N HIS A 478 14.48 -13.06 -17.68
CA HIS A 478 13.95 -14.37 -17.27
C HIS A 478 13.18 -14.30 -15.96
N ALA A 479 13.68 -13.56 -14.96
CA ALA A 479 13.01 -13.41 -13.68
C ALA A 479 13.18 -12.01 -13.08
N VAL A 480 12.18 -11.60 -12.28
CA VAL A 480 12.14 -10.34 -11.53
C VAL A 480 11.69 -10.67 -10.11
N LEU A 481 12.53 -10.34 -9.13
CA LEU A 481 12.24 -10.57 -7.72
C LEU A 481 11.76 -9.26 -7.09
N VAL A 482 10.58 -9.31 -6.49
CA VAL A 482 9.82 -8.15 -6.00
C VAL A 482 9.71 -8.21 -4.48
N HIS A 483 9.85 -7.05 -3.84
CA HIS A 483 9.71 -6.88 -2.40
C HIS A 483 8.67 -5.80 -2.09
N GLU A 484 7.72 -6.10 -1.20
CA GLU A 484 6.76 -5.17 -0.61
C GLU A 484 6.94 -5.09 0.91
N GLY A 485 7.23 -3.90 1.44
CA GLY A 485 7.50 -3.69 2.87
C GLY A 485 8.75 -2.86 3.15
N GLN A 486 9.19 -2.94 4.40
CA GLN A 486 10.32 -2.20 4.97
C GLN A 486 11.62 -3.02 4.88
N ALA A 487 12.79 -2.39 5.03
CA ALA A 487 14.10 -3.04 4.87
C ALA A 487 14.25 -4.35 5.69
N ASN A 488 13.74 -4.36 6.93
CA ASN A 488 13.90 -5.48 7.86
C ASN A 488 12.71 -6.47 7.83
N ALA A 489 11.58 -6.10 7.22
CA ALA A 489 10.35 -6.87 7.24
C ALA A 489 9.44 -6.51 6.05
N GLY A 490 9.15 -7.51 5.22
CA GLY A 490 8.28 -7.38 4.06
C GLY A 490 8.05 -8.73 3.38
N HIS A 491 7.17 -8.73 2.38
CA HIS A 491 6.81 -9.90 1.59
C HIS A 491 7.56 -9.93 0.26
N TYR A 492 7.86 -11.15 -0.22
CA TYR A 492 8.75 -11.39 -1.36
C TYR A 492 8.11 -12.39 -2.33
N TRP A 493 8.16 -12.10 -3.62
CA TRP A 493 7.72 -13.01 -4.68
C TRP A 493 8.56 -12.84 -5.95
N ALA A 494 8.42 -13.78 -6.88
CA ALA A 494 9.09 -13.72 -8.18
C ALA A 494 8.09 -13.71 -9.33
N TYR A 495 8.35 -12.90 -10.34
CA TYR A 495 7.84 -13.12 -11.69
C TYR A 495 8.89 -13.87 -12.49
N ILE A 496 8.50 -14.92 -13.21
CA ILE A 496 9.40 -15.76 -14.01
C ILE A 496 8.76 -16.00 -15.37
N TYR A 497 9.53 -15.89 -16.44
CA TYR A 497 9.06 -16.17 -17.79
C TYR A 497 9.15 -17.68 -18.08
N ASP A 498 8.01 -18.31 -18.34
CA ASP A 498 7.90 -19.66 -18.86
C ASP A 498 8.14 -19.62 -20.38
N HIS A 499 9.30 -20.10 -20.81
CA HIS A 499 9.72 -20.14 -22.22
C HIS A 499 8.94 -21.16 -23.06
N HIS A 500 8.28 -22.14 -22.45
CA HIS A 500 7.45 -23.15 -23.15
C HIS A 500 6.05 -22.60 -23.40
N GLN A 501 5.42 -21.99 -22.38
CA GLN A 501 4.12 -21.31 -22.50
C GLN A 501 4.22 -19.89 -23.06
N ASN A 502 5.44 -19.36 -23.28
CA ASN A 502 5.75 -18.00 -23.71
C ASN A 502 5.03 -16.93 -22.87
N ARG A 503 5.02 -17.10 -21.54
CA ARG A 503 4.18 -16.33 -20.61
C ARG A 503 4.85 -16.05 -19.27
N TRP A 504 4.53 -14.90 -18.69
CA TRP A 504 4.89 -14.58 -17.30
C TRP A 504 4.07 -15.40 -16.29
N MET A 505 4.76 -15.94 -15.29
CA MET A 505 4.21 -16.71 -14.18
C MET A 505 4.59 -16.02 -12.87
N LYS A 506 3.62 -15.81 -11.97
CA LYS A 506 3.80 -15.18 -10.67
C LYS A 506 3.93 -16.28 -9.61
N TYR A 507 5.09 -16.38 -8.98
CA TYR A 507 5.43 -17.35 -7.95
C TYR A 507 5.39 -16.66 -6.58
N ASN A 508 4.25 -16.81 -5.90
CA ASN A 508 3.97 -16.22 -4.60
C ASN A 508 3.74 -17.34 -3.55
N ASP A 509 4.84 -17.79 -2.92
CA ASP A 509 4.87 -18.97 -2.05
C ASP A 509 4.13 -20.19 -2.65
N ILE A 510 3.03 -20.64 -2.05
CA ILE A 510 2.27 -21.82 -2.52
C ILE A 510 1.43 -21.54 -3.78
N SER A 511 1.29 -20.26 -4.15
CA SER A 511 0.42 -19.79 -5.22
C SER A 511 1.25 -19.44 -6.44
N VAL A 512 1.32 -20.37 -7.38
CA VAL A 512 1.84 -20.11 -8.74
C VAL A 512 0.67 -19.78 -9.65
N THR A 513 0.63 -18.57 -10.21
CA THR A 513 -0.45 -18.11 -11.10
C THR A 513 0.09 -17.65 -12.46
N LYS A 514 -0.78 -17.71 -13.47
CA LYS A 514 -0.53 -17.12 -14.80
C LYS A 514 -0.67 -15.61 -14.69
N SER A 515 0.27 -14.87 -15.26
CA SER A 515 0.37 -13.40 -15.18
C SER A 515 0.70 -12.82 -16.56
N THR A 516 0.88 -11.50 -16.63
CA THR A 516 1.18 -10.74 -17.85
C THR A 516 2.29 -9.71 -17.60
N TRP A 517 2.76 -9.06 -18.67
CA TRP A 517 3.79 -8.02 -18.56
C TRP A 517 3.28 -6.80 -17.77
N GLU A 518 2.04 -6.41 -17.97
CA GLU A 518 1.42 -5.22 -17.36
C GLU A 518 1.19 -5.39 -15.85
N GLU A 519 0.94 -6.63 -15.38
CA GLU A 519 0.95 -6.93 -13.94
C GLU A 519 2.38 -6.89 -13.37
N LEU A 520 3.37 -7.41 -14.10
CA LEU A 520 4.77 -7.36 -13.71
C LEU A 520 5.23 -5.91 -13.56
N GLU A 521 5.05 -5.06 -14.58
CA GLU A 521 5.44 -3.64 -14.57
C GLU A 521 4.85 -2.91 -13.35
N ARG A 522 3.53 -3.02 -13.15
CA ARG A 522 2.77 -2.36 -12.08
C ARG A 522 3.28 -2.71 -10.68
N ASP A 523 3.64 -3.97 -10.45
CA ASP A 523 4.13 -4.45 -9.15
C ASP A 523 5.67 -4.26 -8.99
N SER A 524 6.42 -4.05 -10.10
CA SER A 524 7.90 -4.12 -10.12
C SER A 524 8.61 -2.79 -10.36
N PHE A 525 8.09 -1.90 -11.20
CA PHE A 525 8.77 -0.63 -11.52
C PHE A 525 8.81 0.34 -10.33
N GLY A 526 7.85 0.24 -9.40
CA GLY A 526 7.65 1.19 -8.31
C GLY A 526 6.64 2.29 -8.65
N GLY A 527 6.37 3.18 -7.69
CA GLY A 527 5.50 4.35 -7.85
C GLY A 527 3.99 4.08 -7.73
N TYR A 528 3.53 2.86 -8.02
CA TYR A 528 2.10 2.51 -7.96
C TYR A 528 1.68 1.81 -6.65
N ARG A 529 2.62 1.16 -5.95
CA ARG A 529 2.41 0.37 -4.72
C ARG A 529 3.64 0.41 -3.80
N ASN A 530 3.51 -0.20 -2.63
CA ASN A 530 4.62 -0.43 -1.70
C ASN A 530 5.60 -1.51 -2.22
N ALA A 531 5.18 -2.32 -3.18
CA ALA A 531 5.98 -3.25 -3.97
C ALA A 531 6.97 -2.55 -4.93
N SER A 532 8.14 -3.16 -5.11
CA SER A 532 9.08 -2.83 -6.20
C SER A 532 10.10 -3.95 -6.39
N ALA A 533 10.67 -4.07 -7.59
CA ALA A 533 11.78 -4.98 -7.88
C ALA A 533 13.05 -4.59 -7.11
N TYR A 534 13.74 -5.61 -6.57
CA TYR A 534 15.05 -5.49 -5.93
C TYR A 534 16.13 -6.32 -6.65
N CYS A 535 15.75 -7.29 -7.49
CA CYS A 535 16.68 -8.05 -8.32
C CYS A 535 16.06 -8.36 -9.70
N LEU A 536 16.85 -8.18 -10.75
CA LEU A 536 16.52 -8.57 -12.13
C LEU A 536 17.47 -9.68 -12.58
N MET A 537 16.95 -10.72 -13.21
CA MET A 537 17.73 -11.82 -13.78
C MET A 537 17.46 -11.93 -15.28
N TYR A 538 18.50 -11.65 -16.07
CA TYR A 538 18.51 -11.79 -17.52
C TYR A 538 19.31 -13.03 -17.94
N ILE A 539 18.98 -13.59 -19.10
CA ILE A 539 19.71 -14.68 -19.76
C ILE A 539 20.15 -14.26 -21.17
N ASN A 540 21.30 -14.73 -21.62
CA ASN A 540 21.80 -14.46 -22.98
C ASN A 540 20.89 -15.14 -24.02
N ASP A 541 20.25 -14.35 -24.88
CA ASP A 541 19.21 -14.84 -25.82
C ASP A 541 19.80 -15.71 -26.96
N LYS A 542 21.13 -15.76 -27.08
CA LYS A 542 21.85 -16.63 -28.02
C LYS A 542 22.14 -18.02 -27.42
N GLU A 543 22.28 -18.13 -26.11
CA GLU A 543 22.76 -19.33 -25.43
C GLU A 543 21.60 -20.27 -25.08
N GLN A 544 21.01 -20.86 -26.12
CA GLN A 544 19.76 -21.62 -26.02
C GLN A 544 19.81 -22.81 -25.03
N TYR A 545 20.98 -23.36 -24.71
CA TYR A 545 21.12 -24.47 -23.76
C TYR A 545 20.57 -24.15 -22.35
N LEU A 546 20.53 -22.86 -21.99
CA LEU A 546 19.93 -22.36 -20.74
C LEU A 546 18.44 -22.69 -20.61
N ILE A 547 17.73 -22.84 -21.73
CA ILE A 547 16.26 -22.96 -21.83
C ILE A 547 15.76 -24.15 -22.67
N GLN A 548 16.64 -24.83 -23.42
CA GLN A 548 16.31 -26.10 -24.09
C GLN A 548 16.03 -27.19 -23.04
N GLU A 549 15.10 -28.11 -23.33
CA GLU A 549 14.88 -29.32 -22.52
C GLU A 549 15.89 -30.43 -22.85
N GLU A 550 15.94 -31.47 -22.01
CA GLU A 550 16.78 -32.65 -22.28
C GLU A 550 16.10 -33.64 -23.23
N PHE A 551 16.89 -34.32 -24.04
CA PHE A 551 16.42 -35.38 -24.93
C PHE A 551 16.94 -36.74 -24.45
N ASN A 552 16.09 -37.75 -24.51
CA ASN A 552 16.45 -39.14 -24.29
C ASN A 552 17.44 -39.59 -25.37
N LYS A 553 18.63 -40.04 -24.95
CA LYS A 553 19.75 -40.39 -25.85
C LYS A 553 19.48 -41.64 -26.72
N GLU A 554 18.48 -42.44 -26.36
CA GLU A 554 18.12 -43.68 -27.05
C GLU A 554 16.85 -43.52 -27.90
N THR A 555 15.85 -42.76 -27.42
CA THR A 555 14.56 -42.59 -28.13
C THR A 555 14.42 -41.27 -28.90
N GLY A 556 15.29 -40.29 -28.66
CA GLY A 556 15.22 -38.95 -29.25
C GLY A 556 14.03 -38.10 -28.77
N GLN A 557 13.24 -38.58 -27.81
CA GLN A 557 12.10 -37.86 -27.24
C GLN A 557 12.54 -36.91 -26.13
N ILE A 558 11.79 -35.82 -25.93
CA ILE A 558 12.02 -34.88 -24.81
C ILE A 558 11.75 -35.60 -23.48
N LEU A 559 12.66 -35.48 -22.52
CA LEU A 559 12.47 -35.95 -21.15
C LEU A 559 11.63 -34.94 -20.38
N VAL A 560 10.46 -35.36 -19.88
CA VAL A 560 9.49 -34.47 -19.23
C VAL A 560 9.22 -34.92 -17.80
N GLY A 561 9.14 -33.96 -16.87
CA GLY A 561 8.75 -34.22 -15.48
C GLY A 561 9.67 -35.24 -14.80
N MET A 562 9.10 -36.32 -14.27
CA MET A 562 9.89 -37.35 -13.57
C MET A 562 10.95 -38.04 -14.43
N ASP A 563 10.86 -37.95 -15.76
CA ASP A 563 11.85 -38.57 -16.65
C ASP A 563 13.20 -37.85 -16.73
N THR A 564 13.28 -36.58 -16.30
CA THR A 564 14.57 -35.86 -16.13
C THR A 564 15.27 -36.18 -14.80
N LEU A 565 14.70 -37.05 -13.94
CA LEU A 565 15.25 -37.31 -12.61
C LEU A 565 16.20 -38.52 -12.60
N PRO A 566 17.42 -38.38 -12.03
CA PRO A 566 18.25 -39.51 -11.58
C PRO A 566 17.47 -40.52 -10.74
N SER A 567 17.88 -41.80 -10.77
CA SER A 567 17.10 -42.90 -10.18
C SER A 567 16.83 -42.75 -8.69
N ASP A 568 17.81 -42.28 -7.92
CA ASP A 568 17.69 -42.06 -6.48
C ASP A 568 16.65 -40.97 -6.14
N LEU A 569 16.67 -39.86 -6.88
CA LEU A 569 15.69 -38.78 -6.75
C LEU A 569 14.31 -39.19 -7.26
N ARG A 570 14.27 -39.96 -8.36
CA ARG A 570 13.03 -40.46 -8.97
C ARG A 570 12.28 -41.36 -7.99
N ASP A 571 12.97 -42.27 -7.31
CA ASP A 571 12.34 -43.18 -6.35
C ASP A 571 11.95 -42.47 -5.05
N TYR A 572 12.73 -41.49 -4.59
CA TYR A 572 12.34 -40.59 -3.49
C TYR A 572 11.01 -39.84 -3.79
N VAL A 573 10.86 -39.31 -5.01
CA VAL A 573 9.64 -38.60 -5.43
C VAL A 573 8.46 -39.55 -5.65
N LYS A 574 8.68 -40.77 -6.17
CA LYS A 574 7.63 -41.81 -6.24
C LYS A 574 7.06 -42.11 -4.85
N GLU A 575 7.92 -42.30 -3.85
CA GLU A 575 7.47 -42.62 -2.50
C GLU A 575 6.77 -41.42 -1.83
N ASP A 576 7.14 -40.17 -2.11
CA ASP A 576 6.34 -39.02 -1.63
C ASP A 576 4.97 -38.90 -2.30
N ASN A 577 4.91 -39.12 -3.62
CA ASN A 577 3.65 -39.15 -4.36
C ASN A 577 2.71 -40.25 -3.84
N LYS A 578 3.25 -41.43 -3.54
CA LYS A 578 2.52 -42.55 -2.94
C LYS A 578 2.04 -42.27 -1.51
N ARG A 579 2.83 -41.55 -0.69
CA ARG A 579 2.37 -41.03 0.60
C ARG A 579 1.18 -40.07 0.43
N PHE A 580 1.23 -39.19 -0.57
CA PHE A 580 0.14 -38.25 -0.85
C PHE A 580 -1.11 -38.93 -1.45
N GLU A 581 -0.94 -40.00 -2.24
CA GLU A 581 -2.05 -40.85 -2.69
C GLU A 581 -2.73 -41.53 -1.50
N LYS A 582 -1.96 -42.03 -0.54
CA LYS A 582 -2.49 -42.57 0.72
C LYS A 582 -3.20 -41.50 1.59
N GLU A 583 -2.71 -40.26 1.64
CA GLU A 583 -3.42 -39.14 2.28
C GLU A 583 -4.82 -38.91 1.66
N LEU A 584 -4.96 -39.08 0.34
CA LEU A 584 -6.25 -38.95 -0.37
C LEU A 584 -7.17 -40.15 -0.06
N GLU A 585 -6.65 -41.37 -0.11
CA GLU A 585 -7.40 -42.61 0.21
C GLU A 585 -7.92 -42.62 1.66
N GLU A 586 -7.11 -42.19 2.63
CA GLU A 586 -7.49 -42.11 4.05
C GLU A 586 -8.57 -41.04 4.27
N TRP A 587 -8.50 -39.90 3.57
CA TRP A 587 -9.53 -38.86 3.63
C TRP A 587 -10.87 -39.30 3.03
N ASP A 588 -10.85 -39.98 1.88
CA ASP A 588 -12.07 -40.51 1.26
C ASP A 588 -12.70 -41.64 2.09
N ALA A 589 -11.88 -42.46 2.75
CA ALA A 589 -12.34 -43.44 3.73
C ALA A 589 -12.98 -42.79 4.97
N GLU A 590 -12.39 -41.71 5.50
CA GLU A 590 -13.00 -40.92 6.58
C GLU A 590 -14.33 -40.29 6.18
N LEU A 591 -14.44 -39.72 4.97
CA LEU A 591 -15.69 -39.16 4.44
C LEU A 591 -16.76 -40.25 4.29
N ALA A 592 -16.40 -41.41 3.74
CA ALA A 592 -17.30 -42.54 3.62
C ALA A 592 -17.76 -43.07 5.00
N GLN A 593 -16.86 -43.14 5.98
CA GLN A 593 -17.20 -43.55 7.35
C GLN A 593 -18.13 -42.55 8.03
N LYS A 594 -17.87 -41.24 7.91
CA LYS A 594 -18.74 -40.18 8.43
C LYS A 594 -20.14 -40.26 7.81
N ALA A 595 -20.23 -40.40 6.48
CA ALA A 595 -21.50 -40.57 5.77
C ALA A 595 -22.26 -41.86 6.18
N GLN A 596 -21.55 -42.98 6.41
CA GLN A 596 -22.17 -44.19 6.95
C GLN A 596 -22.66 -44.02 8.40
N GLN A 597 -21.90 -43.31 9.23
CA GLN A 597 -22.27 -43.04 10.63
C GLN A 597 -23.49 -42.11 10.72
N GLU A 598 -23.55 -41.06 9.89
CA GLU A 598 -24.75 -40.23 9.72
C GLU A 598 -25.94 -41.05 9.21
N LYS A 599 -25.72 -41.97 8.27
CA LYS A 599 -26.76 -42.86 7.73
C LYS A 599 -27.27 -43.89 8.75
N LEU A 600 -26.47 -44.29 9.75
CA LEU A 600 -26.95 -45.04 10.92
C LEU A 600 -27.74 -44.12 11.88
N LEU A 601 -27.21 -42.93 12.19
CA LEU A 601 -27.86 -41.96 13.08
C LEU A 601 -29.24 -41.51 12.55
N SER A 602 -29.43 -41.47 11.23
CA SER A 602 -30.70 -41.14 10.57
C SER A 602 -31.80 -42.19 10.71
N GLN A 603 -31.50 -43.40 11.22
CA GLN A 603 -32.50 -44.47 11.41
C GLN A 603 -33.17 -44.45 12.79
N ILE A 604 -32.78 -43.53 13.67
CA ILE A 604 -33.41 -43.35 14.98
C ILE A 604 -34.46 -42.22 14.89
N PRO A 605 -35.75 -42.49 15.18
CA PRO A 605 -36.76 -41.43 15.19
C PRO A 605 -36.50 -40.46 16.36
N ARG A 606 -36.00 -39.27 16.04
CA ARG A 606 -35.82 -38.15 16.97
C ARG A 606 -36.32 -36.85 16.33
N ALA A 607 -36.76 -35.93 17.19
CA ALA A 607 -37.10 -34.56 16.82
C ALA A 607 -35.94 -33.86 16.06
N PRO A 608 -36.22 -32.88 15.17
CA PRO A 608 -35.24 -32.33 14.24
C PRO A 608 -33.99 -31.83 14.95
N ALA A 609 -32.88 -32.54 14.71
CA ALA A 609 -31.57 -32.18 15.26
C ALA A 609 -31.16 -30.78 14.76
N PRO A 610 -30.52 -29.93 15.59
CA PRO A 610 -30.04 -28.64 15.12
C PRO A 610 -28.99 -28.86 14.02
N SER A 611 -29.19 -28.20 12.88
CA SER A 611 -28.24 -28.21 11.75
C SER A 611 -26.82 -27.93 12.26
N PRO A 612 -25.79 -28.66 11.75
CA PRO A 612 -24.40 -28.41 12.09
C PRO A 612 -24.00 -26.94 11.91
N ALA A 613 -24.55 -26.24 10.92
CA ALA A 613 -24.31 -24.81 10.67
C ALA A 613 -24.77 -23.93 11.86
N ILE A 614 -25.96 -24.17 12.41
CA ILE A 614 -26.51 -23.38 13.53
C ILE A 614 -25.67 -23.60 14.80
N LYS A 615 -25.23 -24.84 15.04
CA LYS A 615 -24.31 -25.16 16.15
C LYS A 615 -22.93 -24.53 15.96
N LEU A 616 -22.39 -24.59 14.75
CA LEU A 616 -21.08 -24.02 14.41
C LEU A 616 -21.10 -22.51 14.59
N GLU A 617 -22.16 -21.84 14.14
CA GLU A 617 -22.31 -20.39 14.25
C GLU A 617 -22.52 -19.94 15.70
N TYR A 618 -23.37 -20.63 16.48
CA TYR A 618 -23.44 -20.41 17.94
C TYR A 618 -22.06 -20.56 18.61
N THR A 619 -21.29 -21.58 18.22
CA THR A 619 -19.94 -21.81 18.75
C THR A 619 -18.95 -20.72 18.33
N ARG A 620 -19.08 -20.17 17.12
CA ARG A 620 -18.29 -19.03 16.62
C ARG A 620 -18.59 -17.77 17.42
N LEU A 621 -19.87 -17.43 17.56
CA LEU A 621 -20.33 -16.25 18.31
C LEU A 621 -20.00 -16.34 19.80
N LEU A 622 -20.08 -17.53 20.40
CA LEU A 622 -19.69 -17.77 21.78
C LEU A 622 -18.18 -17.58 22.01
N LYS A 623 -17.32 -17.96 21.04
CA LYS A 623 -15.88 -17.66 21.11
C LYS A 623 -15.60 -16.16 21.02
N LEU A 624 -16.21 -15.46 20.05
CA LEU A 624 -16.07 -14.01 19.92
C LEU A 624 -16.54 -13.26 21.17
N ALA A 625 -17.55 -13.77 21.89
CA ALA A 625 -17.99 -13.22 23.16
C ALA A 625 -17.05 -13.50 24.36
N GLN A 626 -16.12 -14.45 24.22
CA GLN A 626 -15.14 -14.88 25.23
C GLN A 626 -13.71 -14.44 24.94
N GLU A 627 -13.45 -13.96 23.73
CA GLU A 627 -12.20 -13.30 23.35
C GLU A 627 -12.10 -11.92 24.01
N ASP A 628 -10.86 -11.50 24.29
CA ASP A 628 -10.50 -10.17 24.76
C ASP A 628 -9.87 -9.40 23.57
N PRO A 629 -10.68 -8.73 22.72
CA PRO A 629 -10.19 -8.09 21.52
C PRO A 629 -9.43 -6.79 21.84
N PRO A 630 -8.49 -6.36 20.98
CA PRO A 630 -7.89 -5.03 21.12
C PRO A 630 -8.96 -3.94 20.89
N PRO A 631 -8.78 -2.71 21.42
CA PRO A 631 -9.83 -1.67 21.45
C PRO A 631 -10.46 -1.33 20.10
N GLU A 632 -9.73 -1.50 18.99
CA GLU A 632 -10.22 -1.34 17.62
C GLU A 632 -11.16 -2.44 17.10
N CYS A 633 -11.42 -3.50 17.87
CA CYS A 633 -12.12 -4.70 17.43
C CYS A 633 -13.29 -5.10 18.34
N ASP A 634 -14.11 -4.15 18.78
CA ASP A 634 -15.31 -4.47 19.56
C ASP A 634 -16.29 -5.35 18.76
N TYR A 635 -16.38 -6.63 19.12
CA TYR A 635 -17.24 -7.60 18.45
C TYR A 635 -18.73 -7.39 18.73
N ARG A 636 -19.09 -6.62 19.77
CA ARG A 636 -20.49 -6.28 20.09
C ARG A 636 -21.13 -5.43 18.99
N LEU A 637 -20.37 -4.51 18.40
CA LEU A 637 -20.79 -3.70 17.24
C LEU A 637 -21.08 -4.57 16.01
N ARG A 638 -20.34 -5.68 15.84
CA ARG A 638 -20.43 -6.55 14.65
C ARG A 638 -21.61 -7.52 14.68
N HIS A 639 -22.15 -7.85 15.87
CA HIS A 639 -23.20 -8.86 15.98
C HIS A 639 -23.99 -8.79 17.29
N ALA A 640 -25.30 -8.54 17.21
CA ALA A 640 -26.20 -8.44 18.37
C ALA A 640 -26.09 -9.62 19.35
N ILE A 641 -25.94 -10.85 18.86
CA ILE A 641 -25.80 -12.03 19.74
C ILE A 641 -24.52 -12.00 20.60
N VAL A 642 -23.43 -11.36 20.14
CA VAL A 642 -22.22 -11.18 20.98
C VAL A 642 -22.52 -10.24 22.15
N TYR A 643 -23.18 -9.11 21.86
CA TYR A 643 -23.69 -8.17 22.87
C TYR A 643 -24.66 -8.87 23.85
N PHE A 644 -25.53 -9.77 23.36
CA PHE A 644 -26.47 -10.53 24.21
C PHE A 644 -25.77 -11.57 25.10
N ILE A 645 -24.75 -12.27 24.60
CA ILE A 645 -23.97 -13.25 25.38
C ILE A 645 -23.19 -12.55 26.50
N GLN A 646 -22.49 -11.44 26.20
CA GLN A 646 -21.71 -10.71 27.19
C GLN A 646 -22.60 -10.02 28.24
N ASN A 647 -23.81 -9.60 27.87
CA ASN A 647 -24.82 -9.06 28.79
C ASN A 647 -25.74 -10.14 29.41
N GLN A 648 -25.33 -11.41 29.39
CA GLN A 648 -25.96 -12.54 30.08
C GLN A 648 -27.45 -12.75 29.74
N ALA A 649 -27.85 -12.47 28.50
CA ALA A 649 -29.23 -12.68 28.06
C ALA A 649 -29.68 -14.15 28.21
N PRO A 650 -30.96 -14.42 28.55
CA PRO A 650 -31.44 -15.78 28.73
C PRO A 650 -31.22 -16.67 27.50
N LYS A 651 -30.73 -17.90 27.70
CA LYS A 651 -30.29 -18.79 26.59
C LYS A 651 -31.35 -19.03 25.51
N LYS A 652 -32.64 -19.06 25.89
CA LYS A 652 -33.75 -19.21 24.93
C LYS A 652 -33.88 -18.01 23.98
N ILE A 653 -33.55 -16.80 24.43
CA ILE A 653 -33.59 -15.57 23.63
C ILE A 653 -32.43 -15.55 22.64
N ILE A 654 -31.24 -15.97 23.08
CA ILE A 654 -30.06 -16.16 22.20
C ILE A 654 -30.33 -17.25 21.15
N GLU A 655 -30.90 -18.40 21.55
CA GLU A 655 -31.27 -19.47 20.62
C GLU A 655 -32.34 -19.00 19.62
N ARG A 656 -33.36 -18.27 20.07
CA ARG A 656 -34.41 -17.73 19.20
C ARG A 656 -33.88 -16.68 18.22
N THR A 657 -33.09 -15.71 18.68
CA THR A 657 -32.46 -14.69 17.82
C THR A 657 -31.62 -15.34 16.73
N LEU A 658 -30.83 -16.37 17.09
CA LEU A 658 -30.00 -17.11 16.12
C LEU A 658 -30.86 -17.85 15.08
N LEU A 659 -31.97 -18.46 15.52
CA LEU A 659 -32.90 -19.15 14.62
C LEU A 659 -33.65 -18.16 13.71
N GLU A 660 -33.98 -16.96 14.19
CA GLU A 660 -34.58 -15.87 13.38
C GLU A 660 -33.59 -15.38 12.31
N GLN A 661 -32.29 -15.23 12.64
CA GLN A 661 -31.25 -14.94 11.64
C GLN A 661 -31.12 -16.02 10.55
N PHE A 662 -31.25 -17.30 10.89
CA PHE A 662 -31.27 -18.38 9.88
C PHE A 662 -32.63 -18.56 9.20
N GLY A 663 -33.70 -17.92 9.70
CA GLY A 663 -35.07 -18.02 9.20
C GLY A 663 -35.46 -16.98 8.15
N ASP A 664 -34.68 -15.91 7.98
CA ASP A 664 -34.95 -14.83 7.03
C ASP A 664 -34.97 -15.32 5.57
N HIS A 665 -36.11 -15.12 4.89
CA HIS A 665 -36.34 -15.45 3.49
C HIS A 665 -35.29 -14.88 2.51
N ASN A 666 -34.67 -13.74 2.85
CA ASN A 666 -33.68 -13.06 2.00
C ASN A 666 -32.37 -13.85 1.79
N LEU A 667 -32.10 -14.88 2.60
CA LEU A 667 -30.87 -15.68 2.55
C LEU A 667 -30.95 -16.91 1.60
N SER A 668 -32.01 -17.04 0.81
CA SER A 668 -32.44 -18.30 0.17
C SER A 668 -31.75 -18.72 -1.15
N PHE A 669 -30.52 -18.23 -1.41
CA PHE A 669 -29.83 -18.37 -2.71
C PHE A 669 -29.56 -19.81 -3.16
N ASP A 670 -28.99 -20.67 -2.31
CA ASP A 670 -28.66 -22.08 -2.64
C ASP A 670 -29.58 -23.11 -1.94
N GLU A 671 -29.52 -24.37 -2.36
CA GLU A 671 -30.39 -25.42 -1.83
C GLU A 671 -30.07 -25.81 -0.38
N ARG A 672 -28.80 -25.67 0.04
CA ARG A 672 -28.38 -25.88 1.44
C ARG A 672 -28.88 -24.74 2.32
N CYS A 673 -28.82 -23.49 1.85
CA CYS A 673 -29.44 -22.34 2.51
C CYS A 673 -30.95 -22.55 2.69
N ARG A 674 -31.67 -22.97 1.65
CA ARG A 674 -33.11 -23.30 1.74
C ARG A 674 -33.41 -24.44 2.72
N ASN A 675 -32.52 -25.43 2.86
CA ASN A 675 -32.69 -26.51 3.84
C ASN A 675 -32.35 -26.08 5.27
N ILE A 676 -31.32 -25.25 5.48
CA ILE A 676 -31.00 -24.65 6.79
C ILE A 676 -32.16 -23.75 7.26
N MET A 677 -32.69 -22.91 6.35
CA MET A 677 -33.84 -22.03 6.60
C MET A 677 -35.08 -22.80 7.04
N LYS A 678 -35.44 -23.89 6.34
CA LYS A 678 -36.55 -24.77 6.76
C LYS A 678 -36.32 -25.40 8.13
N VAL A 679 -35.09 -25.79 8.45
CA VAL A 679 -34.73 -26.34 9.78
C VAL A 679 -34.77 -25.26 10.87
N ALA A 680 -34.47 -24.00 10.55
CA ALA A 680 -34.59 -22.88 11.48
C ALA A 680 -36.07 -22.50 11.71
N GLN A 681 -36.85 -22.34 10.65
CA GLN A 681 -38.29 -22.04 10.70
C GLN A 681 -39.07 -23.12 11.45
N ALA A 682 -38.88 -24.40 11.12
CA ALA A 682 -39.51 -25.51 11.83
C ALA A 682 -39.06 -25.65 13.30
N LYS A 683 -37.97 -24.97 13.70
CA LYS A 683 -37.54 -24.87 15.11
C LYS A 683 -38.13 -23.65 15.81
N LEU A 684 -38.32 -22.52 15.12
CA LEU A 684 -39.08 -21.37 15.63
C LEU A 684 -40.54 -21.77 15.92
N GLU A 685 -41.17 -22.52 15.01
CA GLU A 685 -42.52 -23.08 15.19
C GLU A 685 -42.64 -24.04 16.40
N MET A 686 -41.53 -24.64 16.84
CA MET A 686 -41.49 -25.50 18.02
C MET A 686 -41.27 -24.73 19.34
N ILE A 687 -40.90 -23.45 19.30
CA ILE A 687 -40.78 -22.59 20.49
C ILE A 687 -42.17 -22.05 20.82
N LYS A 688 -42.88 -22.72 21.73
CA LYS A 688 -44.24 -22.31 22.13
C LYS A 688 -44.22 -20.98 22.93
N PRO A 689 -45.26 -20.14 22.79
CA PRO A 689 -45.45 -18.94 23.62
C PRO A 689 -45.48 -19.23 25.14
N ASP A 690 -45.90 -20.42 25.56
CA ASP A 690 -45.95 -20.80 26.98
C ASP A 690 -44.58 -21.20 27.54
N GLU A 691 -43.61 -21.51 26.67
CA GLU A 691 -42.28 -22.00 27.05
C GLU A 691 -41.22 -20.89 27.08
N VAL A 692 -41.52 -19.72 26.53
CA VAL A 692 -40.73 -18.49 26.60
C VAL A 692 -41.67 -17.42 27.13
N ASN A 693 -41.45 -16.94 28.37
CA ASN A 693 -42.29 -15.90 28.95
C ASN A 693 -42.37 -14.70 27.99
N MET A 694 -43.55 -14.47 27.40
CA MET A 694 -43.71 -13.48 26.34
C MET A 694 -43.55 -12.04 26.85
N GLU A 695 -43.82 -11.75 28.13
CA GLU A 695 -43.50 -10.43 28.71
C GLU A 695 -41.98 -10.24 28.88
N GLU A 696 -41.25 -11.33 29.18
CA GLU A 696 -39.78 -11.31 29.28
C GLU A 696 -39.11 -11.36 27.91
N TYR A 697 -39.73 -11.96 26.88
CA TYR A 697 -39.24 -11.97 25.52
C TYR A 697 -39.61 -10.72 24.73
N GLU A 698 -40.82 -10.18 24.86
CA GLU A 698 -41.13 -8.83 24.35
C GLU A 698 -40.31 -7.82 25.12
N GLY A 699 -40.19 -7.96 26.44
CA GLY A 699 -39.25 -7.22 27.29
C GLY A 699 -37.82 -7.22 26.74
N TRP A 700 -37.16 -8.38 26.62
CA TRP A 700 -35.79 -8.45 26.09
C TRP A 700 -35.68 -8.23 24.58
N SER A 701 -36.68 -8.53 23.75
CA SER A 701 -36.60 -8.31 22.30
C SER A 701 -36.80 -6.84 21.96
N TYR A 702 -37.78 -6.18 22.59
CA TYR A 702 -37.94 -4.73 22.53
C TYR A 702 -36.74 -4.06 23.20
N LEU A 703 -36.52 -4.25 24.50
CA LEU A 703 -35.47 -3.54 25.25
C LEU A 703 -34.05 -3.91 24.82
N SER A 704 -33.79 -5.05 24.17
CA SER A 704 -32.43 -5.40 23.69
C SER A 704 -32.24 -5.17 22.19
N SER A 705 -33.30 -4.99 21.40
CA SER A 705 -33.20 -4.29 20.11
C SER A 705 -32.98 -2.80 20.37
N GLU A 706 -33.75 -2.20 21.28
CA GLU A 706 -33.63 -0.81 21.72
C GLU A 706 -32.25 -0.55 22.36
N LYS A 707 -31.81 -1.30 23.38
CA LYS A 707 -30.47 -1.11 23.97
C LYS A 707 -29.32 -1.44 23.01
N HIS A 708 -29.49 -2.35 22.05
CA HIS A 708 -28.47 -2.56 21.02
C HIS A 708 -28.45 -1.39 20.02
N SER A 709 -29.62 -0.80 19.70
CA SER A 709 -29.73 0.46 18.96
C SER A 709 -29.07 1.59 19.73
N SER A 710 -29.41 1.83 21.00
CA SER A 710 -28.80 2.87 21.85
C SER A 710 -27.29 2.68 22.05
N TYR A 711 -26.79 1.44 22.06
CA TYR A 711 -25.36 1.13 22.08
C TYR A 711 -24.70 1.43 20.71
N LEU A 712 -25.34 1.06 19.59
CA LEU A 712 -24.90 1.44 18.24
C LEU A 712 -25.02 2.97 17.99
N GLU A 713 -25.96 3.65 18.63
CA GLU A 713 -26.18 5.10 18.58
C GLU A 713 -25.13 5.82 19.44
N ALA A 714 -24.88 5.39 20.68
CA ALA A 714 -23.80 5.92 21.51
C ALA A 714 -22.43 5.74 20.81
N GLY A 715 -22.19 4.55 20.23
CA GLY A 715 -21.06 4.30 19.33
C GLY A 715 -21.07 5.24 18.13
N GLY A 716 -22.20 5.38 17.43
CA GLY A 716 -22.37 6.25 16.26
C GLY A 716 -22.17 7.74 16.55
N MET A 717 -22.52 8.20 17.75
CA MET A 717 -22.32 9.57 18.25
C MET A 717 -20.84 9.80 18.56
N TRP A 718 -20.23 8.93 19.37
CA TRP A 718 -18.79 8.94 19.67
C TRP A 718 -17.94 8.90 18.38
N MET A 719 -18.41 8.14 17.39
CA MET A 719 -17.81 8.01 16.07
C MET A 719 -17.99 9.23 15.17
N SER A 720 -19.17 9.85 15.15
CA SER A 720 -19.41 11.08 14.40
C SER A 720 -18.61 12.25 15.00
N HIS A 721 -18.54 12.32 16.32
CA HIS A 721 -17.67 13.21 17.08
C HIS A 721 -16.20 13.10 16.65
N LEU A 722 -15.59 11.93 16.76
CA LEU A 722 -14.16 11.74 16.46
C LEU A 722 -13.85 11.99 14.97
N MET A 723 -14.80 11.71 14.08
CA MET A 723 -14.68 12.03 12.65
C MET A 723 -14.67 13.56 12.41
N LEU A 724 -15.57 14.32 13.07
CA LEU A 724 -15.57 15.79 13.00
C LEU A 724 -14.29 16.40 13.59
N LEU A 725 -13.81 15.87 14.72
CA LEU A 725 -12.69 16.45 15.46
C LEU A 725 -11.32 16.23 14.78
N PHE A 726 -11.10 15.05 14.20
CA PHE A 726 -9.80 14.68 13.60
C PHE A 726 -9.71 14.82 12.07
N LEU A 727 -10.82 14.90 11.33
CA LEU A 727 -10.81 15.05 9.86
C LEU A 727 -11.34 16.42 9.38
N HIS A 728 -12.15 17.11 10.19
CA HIS A 728 -12.78 18.38 9.81
C HIS A 728 -12.48 19.56 10.75
N PHE A 729 -11.78 19.33 11.88
CA PHE A 729 -11.45 20.34 12.89
C PHE A 729 -12.68 21.10 13.47
N SER A 730 -13.88 20.53 13.37
CA SER A 730 -15.13 21.17 13.81
C SER A 730 -15.45 20.85 15.27
N TYR A 731 -14.79 21.55 16.19
CA TYR A 731 -14.97 21.33 17.64
C TYR A 731 -16.39 21.68 18.13
N MET A 732 -17.02 22.72 17.56
CA MET A 732 -18.33 23.21 18.01
C MET A 732 -19.44 22.18 17.77
N GLU A 733 -19.47 21.57 16.59
CA GLU A 733 -20.42 20.50 16.27
C GLU A 733 -20.11 19.22 17.05
N ALA A 734 -18.82 18.91 17.21
CA ALA A 734 -18.36 17.68 17.85
C ALA A 734 -18.63 17.62 19.36
N LEU A 735 -18.80 18.76 20.05
CA LEU A 735 -19.09 18.83 21.49
C LEU A 735 -20.47 18.23 21.83
N LEU A 736 -21.51 18.53 21.04
CA LEU A 736 -22.87 18.01 21.32
C LEU A 736 -22.92 16.48 21.23
N TYR A 737 -22.24 15.90 20.23
CA TYR A 737 -22.14 14.44 20.09
C TYR A 737 -21.46 13.77 21.29
N LEU A 738 -20.46 14.41 21.93
CA LEU A 738 -19.82 13.90 23.16
C LEU A 738 -20.77 13.86 24.34
N ILE A 739 -21.53 14.93 24.54
CA ILE A 739 -22.38 15.09 25.73
C ILE A 739 -23.47 14.02 25.73
N TYR A 740 -24.16 13.86 24.60
CA TYR A 740 -25.13 12.77 24.43
C TYR A 740 -24.47 11.38 24.43
N ALA A 741 -23.29 11.20 23.81
CA ALA A 741 -22.59 9.92 23.87
C ALA A 741 -22.24 9.53 25.31
N TYR A 742 -21.73 10.46 26.13
CA TYR A 742 -21.43 10.23 27.54
C TYR A 742 -22.69 9.94 28.36
N GLN A 743 -23.75 10.73 28.21
CA GLN A 743 -25.02 10.54 28.93
C GLN A 743 -25.66 9.18 28.58
N ASN A 744 -25.77 8.85 27.29
CA ASN A 744 -26.27 7.55 26.83
C ASN A 744 -25.38 6.39 27.31
N ASN A 745 -24.06 6.56 27.27
CA ASN A 745 -23.13 5.53 27.71
C ASN A 745 -23.24 5.26 29.22
N LYS A 746 -23.34 6.31 30.04
CA LYS A 746 -23.54 6.21 31.47
C LYS A 746 -24.87 5.54 31.83
N GLU A 747 -25.95 5.84 31.08
CA GLU A 747 -27.23 5.15 31.26
C GLU A 747 -27.14 3.65 30.89
N LEU A 748 -26.39 3.30 29.85
CA LEU A 748 -26.11 1.91 29.48
C LEU A 748 -25.28 1.19 30.57
N LEU A 749 -24.17 1.78 31.01
CA LEU A 749 -23.25 1.22 32.01
C LEU A 749 -23.92 1.04 33.38
N SER A 750 -24.81 1.95 33.79
CA SER A 750 -25.61 1.80 35.01
C SER A 750 -26.45 0.51 35.04
N LYS A 751 -26.74 -0.07 33.88
CA LYS A 751 -27.51 -1.31 33.69
C LYS A 751 -26.60 -2.54 33.45
N GLY A 752 -25.28 -2.37 33.46
CA GLY A 752 -24.27 -3.44 33.39
C GLY A 752 -23.01 -3.04 32.59
N PRO A 753 -21.80 -3.45 33.01
CA PRO A 753 -20.53 -2.95 32.44
C PRO A 753 -20.33 -3.31 30.95
N TYR A 754 -20.89 -4.42 30.48
CA TYR A 754 -20.78 -4.83 29.07
C TYR A 754 -21.86 -4.22 28.16
N ARG A 755 -22.71 -3.30 28.68
CA ARG A 755 -23.75 -2.62 27.89
C ARG A 755 -23.28 -1.37 27.16
N GLY A 756 -22.21 -0.73 27.64
CA GLY A 756 -21.66 0.51 27.10
C GLY A 756 -20.23 0.36 26.56
N HIS A 757 -19.70 1.48 26.07
CA HIS A 757 -18.30 1.72 25.75
C HIS A 757 -17.50 2.20 26.97
N ASP A 758 -16.20 2.37 26.81
CA ASP A 758 -15.28 2.88 27.84
C ASP A 758 -15.66 4.30 28.30
N GLU A 759 -15.92 4.47 29.59
CA GLU A 759 -16.40 5.72 30.18
C GLU A 759 -15.27 6.75 30.36
N GLU A 760 -14.07 6.32 30.75
CA GLU A 760 -12.91 7.19 30.95
C GLU A 760 -12.38 7.71 29.61
N LEU A 761 -12.43 6.88 28.56
CA LEU A 761 -12.03 7.29 27.22
C LEU A 761 -13.00 8.34 26.64
N ILE A 762 -14.31 8.22 26.91
CA ILE A 762 -15.30 9.23 26.49
C ILE A 762 -15.20 10.48 27.37
N SER A 763 -14.98 10.37 28.68
CA SER A 763 -14.84 11.54 29.56
C SER A 763 -13.56 12.33 29.27
N HIS A 764 -12.46 11.67 28.90
CA HIS A 764 -11.24 12.31 28.41
C HIS A 764 -11.47 13.14 27.15
N TYR A 765 -12.04 12.57 26.07
CA TYR A 765 -12.27 13.36 24.84
C TYR A 765 -13.35 14.44 25.02
N ARG A 766 -14.29 14.26 25.95
CA ARG A 766 -15.24 15.31 26.37
C ARG A 766 -14.51 16.52 26.97
N ARG A 767 -13.57 16.31 27.90
CA ARG A 767 -12.73 17.38 28.47
C ARG A 767 -11.86 18.05 27.41
N GLU A 768 -11.14 17.27 26.60
CA GLU A 768 -10.29 17.78 25.52
C GLU A 768 -11.04 18.69 24.54
N CYS A 769 -12.28 18.35 24.20
CA CYS A 769 -13.11 19.17 23.30
C CYS A 769 -13.52 20.50 23.95
N LEU A 770 -13.85 20.50 25.24
CA LEU A 770 -14.18 21.72 25.98
C LEU A 770 -12.96 22.63 26.15
N LEU A 771 -11.80 22.08 26.54
CA LEU A 771 -10.55 22.84 26.69
C LEU A 771 -10.10 23.47 25.36
N LYS A 772 -10.20 22.76 24.23
CA LYS A 772 -9.85 23.30 22.90
C LYS A 772 -10.85 24.33 22.39
N LEU A 773 -12.14 24.20 22.71
CA LEU A 773 -13.11 25.27 22.46
C LEU A 773 -12.84 26.50 23.31
N ASN A 774 -12.44 26.32 24.58
CA ASN A 774 -12.09 27.42 25.48
C ASN A 774 -10.88 28.21 24.96
N GLU A 775 -9.79 27.54 24.57
CA GLU A 775 -8.64 28.22 23.99
C GLU A 775 -8.95 28.87 22.63
N HIS A 776 -9.83 28.28 21.81
CA HIS A 776 -10.27 28.93 20.57
C HIS A 776 -11.09 30.20 20.84
N ALA A 777 -12.03 30.15 21.79
CA ALA A 777 -12.83 31.30 22.21
C ALA A 777 -11.98 32.38 22.89
N ALA A 778 -10.95 31.99 23.66
CA ALA A 778 -9.97 32.88 24.27
C ALA A 778 -9.12 33.57 23.19
N ALA A 779 -8.61 32.85 22.19
CA ALA A 779 -7.86 33.44 21.08
C ALA A 779 -8.71 34.40 20.22
N LEU A 780 -9.99 34.08 20.01
CA LEU A 780 -10.95 35.00 19.35
C LEU A 780 -11.21 36.27 20.19
N PHE A 781 -11.17 36.17 21.52
CA PHE A 781 -11.25 37.32 22.42
C PHE A 781 -9.96 38.16 22.43
N GLU A 782 -8.79 37.51 22.37
CA GLU A 782 -7.47 38.15 22.29
C GLU A 782 -7.23 38.89 20.95
N SER A 783 -8.06 38.68 19.93
CA SER A 783 -7.98 39.34 18.62
C SER A 783 -8.12 40.87 18.67
N GLY A 784 -8.94 41.37 19.61
CA GLY A 784 -9.38 42.78 19.66
C GLY A 784 -10.41 43.19 18.61
N ASP A 785 -10.80 42.33 17.66
CA ASP A 785 -11.83 42.63 16.67
C ASP A 785 -13.24 42.44 17.26
N ASP A 786 -14.14 43.40 17.07
CA ASP A 786 -15.47 43.39 17.68
C ASP A 786 -16.32 42.17 17.26
N GLN A 787 -16.16 41.67 16.03
CA GLN A 787 -16.90 40.50 15.53
C GLN A 787 -16.28 39.19 16.03
N GLU A 788 -14.94 39.06 16.02
CA GLU A 788 -14.26 37.88 16.55
C GLU A 788 -14.45 37.74 18.08
N VAL A 789 -14.32 38.85 18.83
CA VAL A 789 -14.62 38.92 20.27
C VAL A 789 -16.07 38.48 20.55
N ASN A 790 -17.04 38.96 19.77
CA ASN A 790 -18.44 38.54 19.91
C ASN A 790 -18.62 37.05 19.59
N ASN A 791 -17.96 36.52 18.56
CA ASN A 791 -18.01 35.10 18.20
C ASN A 791 -17.43 34.21 19.32
N GLY A 792 -16.28 34.59 19.89
CA GLY A 792 -15.67 33.88 21.02
C GLY A 792 -16.59 33.86 22.25
N LEU A 793 -17.22 35.00 22.58
CA LEU A 793 -18.18 35.08 23.67
C LEU A 793 -19.47 34.28 23.39
N ILE A 794 -19.93 34.17 22.14
CA ILE A 794 -21.06 33.29 21.77
C ILE A 794 -20.70 31.82 22.01
N ILE A 795 -19.50 31.38 21.63
CA ILE A 795 -19.01 30.01 21.93
C ILE A 795 -19.01 29.76 23.44
N MET A 796 -18.53 30.71 24.25
CA MET A 796 -18.56 30.56 25.71
C MET A 796 -19.99 30.51 26.27
N ASN A 797 -20.89 31.43 25.88
CA ASN A 797 -22.21 31.58 26.50
C ASN A 797 -23.23 30.52 26.05
N GLU A 798 -23.19 30.07 24.79
CA GLU A 798 -24.20 29.14 24.25
C GLU A 798 -23.69 27.69 24.11
N LEU A 799 -22.37 27.45 24.13
CA LEU A 799 -21.81 26.09 24.09
C LEU A 799 -21.09 25.69 25.38
N ILE A 800 -20.06 26.44 25.83
CA ILE A 800 -19.21 25.97 26.94
C ILE A 800 -19.91 26.08 28.30
N VAL A 801 -20.38 27.27 28.69
CA VAL A 801 -20.99 27.53 30.02
C VAL A 801 -22.19 26.60 30.31
N PRO A 802 -23.12 26.33 29.37
CA PRO A 802 -24.20 25.36 29.58
C PRO A 802 -23.74 23.92 29.85
N CYS A 803 -22.50 23.57 29.47
CA CYS A 803 -21.93 22.23 29.68
C CYS A 803 -21.17 22.08 31.00
N LEU A 804 -20.71 23.18 31.62
CA LEU A 804 -19.94 23.12 32.87
C LEU A 804 -20.71 22.43 34.02
N PRO A 805 -22.03 22.63 34.21
CA PRO A 805 -22.81 21.85 35.18
C PRO A 805 -22.73 20.34 34.94
N LEU A 806 -22.66 19.89 33.69
CA LEU A 806 -22.62 18.46 33.33
C LEU A 806 -21.27 17.80 33.65
N LEU A 807 -20.23 18.59 33.92
CA LEU A 807 -18.93 18.13 34.46
C LEU A 807 -18.89 18.19 36.00
N LEU A 808 -19.77 18.97 36.64
CA LEU A 808 -19.81 19.19 38.09
C LEU A 808 -20.91 18.38 38.81
N VAL A 809 -21.76 17.65 38.07
CA VAL A 809 -22.85 16.82 38.59
C VAL A 809 -22.38 15.48 39.18
N ASP A 810 -21.19 15.00 38.79
CA ASP A 810 -20.56 13.82 39.40
C ASP A 810 -19.48 14.24 40.40
N GLU A 811 -19.72 14.02 41.70
CA GLU A 811 -18.80 14.37 42.80
C GLU A 811 -17.47 13.55 42.83
N MET A 812 -17.07 12.89 41.73
CA MET A 812 -16.03 11.84 41.73
C MET A 812 -14.96 11.91 40.63
N GLU A 813 -15.11 12.69 39.54
CA GLU A 813 -14.02 12.87 38.55
C GLU A 813 -13.17 14.13 38.84
N GLU A 814 -12.09 13.97 39.61
CA GLU A 814 -11.09 15.03 39.86
C GLU A 814 -10.57 15.68 38.56
N LYS A 815 -10.46 14.88 37.48
CA LYS A 815 -10.09 15.32 36.12
C LYS A 815 -11.07 16.33 35.51
N ASP A 816 -12.37 16.24 35.80
CA ASP A 816 -13.37 17.20 35.32
C ASP A 816 -13.30 18.53 36.06
N ILE A 817 -13.15 18.48 37.39
CA ILE A 817 -13.03 19.67 38.24
C ILE A 817 -11.81 20.50 37.83
N VAL A 818 -10.66 19.84 37.61
CA VAL A 818 -9.45 20.52 37.10
C VAL A 818 -9.70 21.19 35.76
N ALA A 819 -10.34 20.51 34.79
CA ALA A 819 -10.64 21.10 33.49
C ALA A 819 -11.58 22.33 33.57
N VAL A 820 -12.55 22.33 34.49
CA VAL A 820 -13.43 23.49 34.73
C VAL A 820 -12.65 24.66 35.35
N GLU A 821 -11.78 24.37 36.33
CA GLU A 821 -10.95 25.41 36.96
C GLU A 821 -9.87 25.95 36.03
N ASP A 822 -9.28 25.14 35.12
CA ASP A 822 -8.35 25.61 34.10
C ASP A 822 -9.02 26.61 33.13
N MET A 823 -10.25 26.31 32.68
CA MET A 823 -11.04 27.25 31.88
C MET A 823 -11.34 28.55 32.65
N ARG A 824 -11.75 28.46 33.93
CA ARG A 824 -11.95 29.63 34.79
C ARG A 824 -10.68 30.45 34.96
N ASN A 825 -9.55 29.81 35.24
CA ASN A 825 -8.25 30.45 35.42
C ASN A 825 -7.80 31.16 34.13
N ARG A 826 -8.02 30.58 32.94
CA ARG A 826 -7.71 31.22 31.66
C ARG A 826 -8.44 32.56 31.50
N TRP A 827 -9.75 32.62 31.72
CA TRP A 827 -10.52 33.86 31.58
C TRP A 827 -10.30 34.84 32.73
N CYS A 828 -10.12 34.34 33.97
CA CYS A 828 -9.75 35.18 35.11
C CYS A 828 -8.35 35.79 34.97
N SER A 829 -7.44 35.19 34.18
CA SER A 829 -6.10 35.74 33.95
C SER A 829 -6.09 37.12 33.29
N TYR A 830 -7.16 37.47 32.57
CA TYR A 830 -7.33 38.79 31.95
C TYR A 830 -7.66 39.90 32.98
N LEU A 831 -8.08 39.55 34.20
CA LEU A 831 -8.41 40.53 35.24
C LEU A 831 -7.16 41.30 35.69
N GLY A 832 -7.10 42.58 35.35
CA GLY A 832 -5.99 43.48 35.67
C GLY A 832 -4.91 43.58 34.58
N GLN A 833 -5.13 43.01 33.39
CA GLN A 833 -4.35 43.33 32.20
C GLN A 833 -4.83 44.65 31.57
N GLU A 834 -3.94 45.37 30.87
CA GLU A 834 -4.32 46.55 30.09
C GLU A 834 -5.02 46.12 28.79
N MET A 835 -6.24 46.63 28.54
CA MET A 835 -7.07 46.29 27.38
C MET A 835 -8.01 47.44 27.01
N GLU A 836 -8.58 47.40 25.81
CA GLU A 836 -9.57 48.40 25.35
C GLU A 836 -10.85 48.38 26.21
N PRO A 837 -11.49 49.54 26.50
CA PRO A 837 -12.64 49.61 27.41
C PRO A 837 -13.83 48.73 26.99
N ASN A 838 -14.06 48.59 25.68
CA ASN A 838 -15.11 47.73 25.09
C ASN A 838 -14.88 46.24 25.44
N LEU A 839 -13.64 45.76 25.36
CA LEU A 839 -13.30 44.39 25.78
C LEU A 839 -13.40 44.22 27.30
N GLN A 840 -13.02 45.25 28.07
CA GLN A 840 -13.12 45.22 29.54
C GLN A 840 -14.58 45.15 30.02
N GLU A 841 -15.49 45.88 29.37
CA GLU A 841 -16.94 45.82 29.62
C GLU A 841 -17.49 44.43 29.30
N LYS A 842 -17.24 43.91 28.09
CA LYS A 842 -17.66 42.55 27.67
C LYS A 842 -17.13 41.44 28.57
N LEU A 843 -15.88 41.54 29.04
CA LEU A 843 -15.28 40.58 29.98
C LEU A 843 -15.98 40.63 31.34
N THR A 844 -16.29 41.83 31.83
CA THR A 844 -16.96 42.04 33.12
C THR A 844 -18.39 41.49 33.11
N ASP A 845 -19.11 41.61 31.99
CA ASP A 845 -20.45 41.02 31.78
C ASP A 845 -20.43 39.49 31.59
N PHE A 846 -19.30 38.93 31.13
CA PHE A 846 -19.15 37.49 30.89
C PHE A 846 -18.74 36.71 32.13
N LEU A 847 -17.70 37.15 32.85
CA LEU A 847 -17.07 36.39 33.94
C LEU A 847 -18.05 35.87 35.02
N PRO A 848 -19.09 36.62 35.46
CA PRO A 848 -20.06 36.10 36.43
C PRO A 848 -20.73 34.79 35.99
N LYS A 849 -20.97 34.59 34.69
CA LYS A 849 -21.63 33.40 34.13
C LYS A 849 -20.72 32.17 34.12
N LEU A 850 -19.40 32.38 34.03
CA LEU A 850 -18.37 31.34 34.06
C LEU A 850 -18.03 30.91 35.50
N LEU A 851 -18.25 31.80 36.47
CA LEU A 851 -18.02 31.55 37.89
C LEU A 851 -19.26 30.97 38.59
N ASP A 852 -20.46 31.52 38.33
CA ASP A 852 -21.72 31.08 38.94
C ASP A 852 -22.61 30.27 37.98
N CYS A 853 -22.10 29.13 37.51
CA CYS A 853 -22.82 28.21 36.62
C CYS A 853 -23.94 27.40 37.33
N SER A 854 -24.44 27.85 38.49
CA SER A 854 -25.05 26.97 39.50
C SER A 854 -26.54 26.66 39.31
N THR A 855 -27.25 27.35 38.41
CA THR A 855 -28.73 27.45 38.52
C THR A 855 -29.57 27.06 37.29
N GLU A 856 -29.04 27.08 36.05
CA GLU A 856 -29.81 26.66 34.86
C GLU A 856 -29.03 25.69 33.96
N ILE A 857 -29.35 24.40 34.06
CA ILE A 857 -29.05 23.43 33.01
C ILE A 857 -30.01 23.73 31.85
N LYS A 858 -29.56 24.50 30.85
CA LYS A 858 -30.20 24.55 29.53
C LYS A 858 -30.22 23.13 28.98
N GLY A 859 -31.39 22.50 29.00
CA GLY A 859 -31.58 21.20 28.35
C GLY A 859 -31.32 21.35 26.85
N PHE A 860 -30.36 20.59 26.31
CA PHE A 860 -30.27 20.38 24.88
C PHE A 860 -31.53 19.62 24.47
N ASN A 861 -32.47 20.33 23.82
CA ASN A 861 -33.85 19.86 23.67
C ASN A 861 -34.03 18.80 22.56
N ASP A 862 -33.07 18.66 21.64
CA ASP A 862 -33.06 17.68 20.56
C ASP A 862 -31.67 17.04 20.43
N PRO A 863 -31.55 15.70 20.38
CA PRO A 863 -30.27 15.04 20.14
C PRO A 863 -29.77 15.30 18.69
N PRO A 864 -28.45 15.43 18.48
CA PRO A 864 -27.90 15.70 17.16
C PRO A 864 -28.18 14.55 16.20
N LYS A 865 -28.67 14.88 15.00
CA LYS A 865 -29.12 13.89 14.01
C LYS A 865 -27.97 13.02 13.53
N LEU A 866 -27.99 11.75 13.93
CA LEU A 866 -27.07 10.73 13.43
C LEU A 866 -27.28 10.49 11.92
N PRO A 867 -26.20 10.45 11.12
CA PRO A 867 -26.27 9.92 9.75
C PRO A 867 -26.64 8.43 9.77
N SER A 868 -27.42 7.99 8.79
CA SER A 868 -27.91 6.61 8.68
C SER A 868 -26.80 5.64 8.23
N TYR A 869 -25.90 5.26 9.13
CA TYR A 869 -24.85 4.27 8.88
C TYR A 869 -25.38 2.84 8.94
N SER A 870 -24.93 1.98 8.02
CA SER A 870 -25.08 0.54 8.21
C SER A 870 -24.17 0.03 9.35
N THR A 871 -24.55 -1.09 9.98
CA THR A 871 -23.74 -1.75 11.02
C THR A 871 -22.31 -2.05 10.53
N HIS A 872 -22.14 -2.36 9.24
CA HIS A 872 -20.83 -2.61 8.64
C HIS A 872 -19.97 -1.34 8.58
N GLU A 873 -20.49 -0.22 8.08
CA GLU A 873 -19.77 1.06 8.05
C GLU A 873 -19.45 1.56 9.45
N LEU A 874 -20.38 1.39 10.40
CA LEU A 874 -20.17 1.78 11.80
C LEU A 874 -19.01 0.99 12.42
N CYS A 875 -18.96 -0.33 12.21
CA CYS A 875 -17.83 -1.17 12.62
C CYS A 875 -16.51 -0.78 11.96
N GLU A 876 -16.54 -0.50 10.64
CA GLU A 876 -15.32 -0.20 9.88
C GLU A 876 -14.75 1.16 10.28
N ARG A 877 -15.60 2.18 10.42
CA ARG A 877 -15.23 3.50 10.95
C ARG A 877 -14.69 3.36 12.38
N TYR A 878 -15.35 2.58 13.25
CA TYR A 878 -14.90 2.38 14.64
C TYR A 878 -13.49 1.82 14.72
N ALA A 879 -13.19 0.77 13.93
CA ALA A 879 -11.85 0.24 13.84
C ALA A 879 -10.84 1.31 13.36
N ARG A 880 -11.15 2.10 12.32
CA ARG A 880 -10.26 3.19 11.85
C ARG A 880 -9.96 4.23 12.92
N ILE A 881 -10.96 4.65 13.71
CA ILE A 881 -10.82 5.72 14.69
C ILE A 881 -10.06 5.24 15.94
N MET A 882 -10.35 4.06 16.47
CA MET A 882 -9.57 3.47 17.57
C MET A 882 -8.11 3.19 17.15
N LEU A 883 -7.88 2.83 15.88
CA LEU A 883 -6.54 2.73 15.27
C LEU A 883 -5.85 4.09 15.05
N SER A 884 -6.56 5.22 15.16
CA SER A 884 -6.00 6.57 15.16
C SER A 884 -5.64 7.00 16.58
N LEU A 885 -6.55 6.82 17.54
CA LEU A 885 -6.34 7.17 18.96
C LEU A 885 -5.14 6.45 19.56
N SER A 886 -4.96 5.17 19.22
CA SER A 886 -3.81 4.34 19.64
C SER A 886 -2.45 4.77 19.06
N ARG A 887 -2.40 5.76 18.15
CA ARG A 887 -1.16 6.34 17.58
C ARG A 887 -0.77 7.69 18.18
N THR A 888 -1.62 8.28 19.00
CA THR A 888 -1.35 9.57 19.68
C THR A 888 -0.31 9.37 20.80
N PRO A 889 0.65 10.30 21.01
CA PRO A 889 1.63 10.21 22.10
C PRO A 889 1.01 10.21 23.51
N ALA A 890 1.81 9.78 24.50
CA ALA A 890 1.32 9.29 25.78
C ALA A 890 1.08 10.35 26.89
N ASP A 891 0.64 11.56 26.55
CA ASP A 891 0.20 12.58 27.52
C ASP A 891 -1.32 12.51 27.84
N GLY A 892 -2.00 11.45 27.36
CA GLY A 892 -3.43 11.20 27.57
C GLY A 892 -3.75 9.71 27.68
N ARG A 893 -3.40 9.10 28.81
CA ARG A 893 -3.83 7.76 29.27
C ARG A 893 -4.02 7.77 30.78
#